data_AF-A0A0A1WSM4-F1
#
_entry.id   AF-A0A0A1WSM4-F1
#
_cell.length_a   1.000
_cell.length_b   1.000
_cell.length_c   1.000
_cell.angle_alpha   90.00
_cell.angle_beta   90.00
_cell.angle_gamma   90.00
#
_symmetry.space_group_name_H-M   'P 1'
#
loop_
_entity.id
_entity.type
_entity.pdbx_description
1 polymer ?
#
loop_
_entity_poly.entity_id
_entity_poly.type
_entity_poly.pdbx_seq_one_letter_code
_entity_poly.pdbx_strand_id
1 'polypeptide(L)'
;TGLRNHFHFAVGDLAQDFRNDNPADDAFIVGIDVDYYVTDPDVILEHMRPVILHTFNPKKVSGFDADSPFTIKNNLVEYKVSGGASWVHPVWDWCEAGEFVASRVRTNWKEWLLQLPLRLIGLEKVGYHKIHHCRPWLDCPDRALVYTIPQFVVWRFRWIDTEIHVRKLNRIQYQDNTKPGWNRLEYVNDNNQLMVSIGREGEHAQITIEKEKLDMLSGLSATQSVNARLIGMGHKDPLYTSMIVQYYTGKKVVSPVCPTVYKPTMPRVHWPVTSDADVPEVSARQYTLPIVSDCMMMPMIKRWETMSESIERRVTFVANDKKPSDRVAKIAEAFVRLMNGPYKDLDPLSIEETIERLNKPSQQLQLRAVFEIIGVEPRQLIESFNKNEPGMKSSRIISGFPDILFILKVSRYTLAYSDVVLHAEHNRHWYYPGRKPSEIADGVCEFVSDCDAEVIETDFSNLDGRVSAWMQRNIAQKAMVQAFRAEYREEIISFMDTIINCPAKSKRFGFRYEPGVGVKSGSPTTTPHNTQYNGCVEFTALTFEYPESNPEDVFRLIGPKCGDDGLARATIHKSIIRAAKNYGLELKVERYNPELGLCFLSRVYVDPLNTTTTMQDPLRTLRKLHLTTRDPTIPLADAACDRVEGYLCTDALTPLISDYCKMVLRLYRPTASKEEVRNQRRSRNKEKPYWLTCDGSWPQHPQDAHLMKQVLIKRTAIDEDKIDSLIGRFAAMKDVWEKITYDSEETAATHTFDEDGVTPGSVDESFQQLNDAKQTRANPGTSRPRENRGRSSQGYEVPGRTCERASGPRQSARLSKQDGRDSKSNGNVTIGKTKCSELPRGKSPRGGKTNARRAPPPTGTKPAATNNRK
;
A
#
# COMPACT_ATOMS: atom_id res chain seq x y z
N THR A 1 41.52 -28.52 -2.39
CA THR A 1 40.53 -28.75 -1.32
C THR A 1 41.31 -29.02 -0.05
N GLY A 2 41.15 -28.19 0.98
CA GLY A 2 42.00 -28.26 2.18
C GLY A 2 41.74 -29.48 3.05
N LEU A 3 42.73 -29.81 3.89
CA LEU A 3 42.58 -30.75 5.01
C LEU A 3 41.42 -30.30 5.91
N ARG A 4 40.62 -31.25 6.39
CA ARG A 4 39.44 -30.98 7.24
C ARG A 4 39.40 -31.97 8.39
N ASN A 5 39.24 -31.44 9.59
CA ASN A 5 38.93 -32.24 10.78
C ASN A 5 37.42 -32.32 10.92
N HIS A 6 36.92 -33.54 11.08
CA HIS A 6 35.51 -33.86 11.05
C HIS A 6 35.23 -34.99 12.04
N PHE A 7 34.38 -34.70 13.01
CA PHE A 7 34.00 -35.57 14.11
C PHE A 7 32.48 -35.70 14.12
N HIS A 8 31.94 -36.85 14.53
CA HIS A 8 30.49 -37.07 14.56
C HIS A 8 29.90 -36.62 15.89
N PHE A 9 29.13 -35.53 15.87
CA PHE A 9 28.42 -34.99 17.03
C PHE A 9 26.90 -34.90 16.81
N ALA A 10 26.46 -34.79 15.55
CA ALA A 10 25.07 -34.73 15.12
C ALA A 10 24.77 -35.84 14.09
N VAL A 11 23.48 -36.17 13.91
CA VAL A 11 23.03 -37.14 12.88
C VAL A 11 23.41 -36.69 11.46
N GLY A 12 23.50 -35.37 11.21
CA GLY A 12 23.94 -34.82 9.93
C GLY A 12 25.42 -35.07 9.61
N ASP A 13 26.26 -35.28 10.64
CA ASP A 13 27.71 -35.49 10.46
C ASP A 13 28.00 -36.90 9.92
N LEU A 14 27.10 -37.86 10.13
CA LEU A 14 27.22 -39.24 9.64
C LEU A 14 27.31 -39.34 8.11
N ALA A 15 27.03 -38.27 7.38
CA ALA A 15 27.20 -38.17 5.93
C ALA A 15 28.67 -37.97 5.47
N GLN A 16 29.61 -37.80 6.39
CA GLN A 16 31.04 -37.60 6.11
C GLN A 16 31.88 -38.53 7.01
N ASP A 17 33.04 -39.00 6.53
CA ASP A 17 33.92 -39.86 7.33
C ASP A 17 34.54 -39.14 8.54
N PHE A 18 34.82 -39.88 9.61
CA PHE A 18 35.59 -39.37 10.75
C PHE A 18 37.04 -39.06 10.32
N ARG A 19 37.55 -37.88 10.68
CA ARG A 19 38.88 -37.42 10.26
C ARG A 19 39.49 -36.44 11.27
N ASN A 20 40.74 -36.65 11.66
CA ASN A 20 41.46 -35.79 12.60
C ASN A 20 42.88 -35.56 12.11
N ASP A 21 43.01 -34.76 11.06
CA ASP A 21 44.28 -34.38 10.45
C ASP A 21 44.96 -33.26 11.26
N ASN A 22 46.28 -33.09 11.11
CA ASN A 22 46.96 -31.92 11.68
C ASN A 22 46.90 -30.76 10.67
N PRO A 23 46.65 -29.51 11.09
CA PRO A 23 46.72 -28.35 10.20
C PRO A 23 48.15 -28.17 9.68
N ALA A 24 48.26 -27.76 8.40
CA ALA A 24 49.53 -27.44 7.75
C ALA A 24 50.15 -26.14 8.31
N ASP A 25 51.41 -25.89 7.99
CA ASP A 25 52.15 -24.77 8.57
C ASP A 25 51.70 -23.39 8.06
N ASP A 26 51.02 -23.35 6.92
CA ASP A 26 50.40 -22.18 6.28
C ASP A 26 48.86 -22.12 6.48
N ALA A 27 48.29 -23.04 7.27
CA ALA A 27 46.85 -23.16 7.42
C ALA A 27 46.23 -22.05 8.29
N PHE A 28 45.02 -21.63 7.89
CA PHE A 28 44.09 -20.87 8.73
C PHE A 28 43.07 -21.83 9.33
N ILE A 29 42.84 -21.75 10.64
CA ILE A 29 41.83 -22.58 11.30
C ILE A 29 40.51 -21.81 11.33
N VAL A 30 39.44 -22.40 10.78
CA VAL A 30 38.09 -21.80 10.79
C VAL A 30 37.15 -22.72 11.55
N GLY A 31 36.55 -22.20 12.62
CA GLY A 31 35.55 -22.89 13.42
C GLY A 31 34.18 -22.22 13.31
N ILE A 32 33.11 -23.02 13.24
CA ILE A 32 31.72 -22.55 13.20
C ILE A 32 30.98 -23.20 14.37
N ASP A 33 30.25 -22.38 15.13
CA ASP A 33 29.50 -22.78 16.32
C ASP A 33 30.39 -23.52 17.33
N VAL A 34 31.52 -22.90 17.66
CA VAL A 34 32.63 -23.60 18.35
C VAL A 34 32.38 -23.91 19.83
N ASP A 35 31.52 -23.16 20.52
CA ASP A 35 31.23 -23.38 21.95
C ASP A 35 30.60 -24.76 22.23
N TYR A 36 29.93 -25.35 21.24
CA TYR A 36 29.32 -26.69 21.30
C TYR A 36 30.35 -27.82 21.17
N TYR A 37 31.38 -27.63 20.32
CA TYR A 37 32.31 -28.69 19.92
C TYR A 37 33.68 -28.60 20.62
N VAL A 38 34.10 -27.41 21.05
CA VAL A 38 35.44 -27.18 21.62
C VAL A 38 35.40 -27.30 23.14
N THR A 39 35.84 -28.47 23.62
CA THR A 39 35.97 -28.79 25.06
C THR A 39 37.21 -28.19 25.72
N ASP A 40 38.31 -27.99 24.97
CA ASP A 40 39.53 -27.29 25.39
C ASP A 40 40.04 -26.40 24.22
N PRO A 41 40.08 -25.06 24.36
CA PRO A 41 40.55 -24.14 23.32
C PRO A 41 42.02 -24.32 22.97
N ASP A 42 42.84 -24.88 23.88
CA ASP A 42 44.24 -25.19 23.59
C ASP A 42 44.37 -26.13 22.38
N VAL A 43 43.40 -27.02 22.12
CA VAL A 43 43.42 -27.93 20.96
C VAL A 43 43.46 -27.19 19.62
N ILE A 44 42.91 -25.97 19.57
CA ILE A 44 42.93 -25.11 18.38
C ILE A 44 44.16 -24.19 18.41
N LEU A 45 44.44 -23.59 19.56
CA LEU A 45 45.48 -22.57 19.71
C LEU A 45 46.90 -23.14 19.79
N GLU A 46 47.09 -24.42 20.16
CA GLU A 46 48.42 -25.04 20.32
C GLU A 46 49.26 -25.04 19.04
N HIS A 47 48.59 -24.94 17.88
CA HIS A 47 49.22 -24.94 16.57
C HIS A 47 49.89 -23.59 16.21
N MET A 48 49.66 -22.52 16.98
CA MET A 48 50.17 -21.17 16.69
C MET A 48 49.82 -20.69 15.25
N ARG A 49 48.58 -20.96 14.82
CA ARG A 49 48.04 -20.55 13.52
C ARG A 49 46.98 -19.47 13.70
N PRO A 50 46.74 -18.60 12.70
CA PRO A 50 45.60 -17.68 12.74
C PRO A 50 44.28 -18.45 12.77
N VAL A 51 43.38 -18.05 13.66
CA VAL A 51 42.08 -18.71 13.87
C VAL A 51 40.95 -17.71 13.66
N ILE A 52 39.85 -18.17 13.03
CA ILE A 52 38.59 -17.45 12.88
C ILE A 52 37.48 -18.32 13.44
N LEU A 53 36.70 -17.81 14.39
CA LEU A 53 35.66 -18.54 15.10
C LEU A 53 34.32 -17.80 15.00
N HIS A 54 33.29 -18.47 14.49
CA HIS A 54 31.91 -18.07 14.68
C HIS A 54 31.39 -18.72 15.96
N THR A 55 30.96 -17.91 16.93
CA THR A 55 30.71 -18.34 18.31
C THR A 55 29.41 -17.73 18.85
N PHE A 56 28.72 -18.44 19.75
CA PHE A 56 27.51 -17.94 20.40
C PHE A 56 27.89 -17.39 21.78
N ASN A 57 28.24 -16.11 21.82
CA ASN A 57 28.58 -15.39 23.05
C ASN A 57 27.48 -14.36 23.30
N PRO A 58 26.37 -14.71 23.99
CA PRO A 58 25.23 -13.81 24.10
C PRO A 58 25.56 -12.50 24.83
N LYS A 59 24.78 -11.46 24.55
CA LYS A 59 24.67 -10.17 25.28
C LYS A 59 23.50 -10.19 26.28
N LYS A 60 22.59 -11.18 26.19
CA LYS A 60 21.41 -11.34 27.07
C LYS A 60 21.40 -12.70 27.77
N VAL A 61 20.81 -12.77 28.98
CA VAL A 61 20.76 -14.03 29.75
C VAL A 61 19.66 -15.01 29.30
N SER A 62 18.73 -14.56 28.45
CA SER A 62 17.79 -15.38 27.69
C SER A 62 17.21 -14.56 26.53
N GLY A 63 16.56 -15.21 25.56
CA GLY A 63 15.93 -14.52 24.44
C GLY A 63 15.74 -15.40 23.22
N PHE A 64 15.91 -14.78 22.05
CA PHE A 64 15.86 -15.42 20.74
C PHE A 64 17.11 -15.00 19.95
N ASP A 65 17.75 -15.97 19.31
CA ASP A 65 18.75 -15.77 18.27
C ASP A 65 18.08 -16.12 16.93
N ALA A 66 17.79 -15.10 16.13
CA ALA A 66 16.82 -15.16 15.03
C ALA A 66 15.48 -15.81 15.46
N ASP A 67 15.18 -17.04 15.02
CA ASP A 67 13.96 -17.79 15.30
C ASP A 67 14.11 -18.80 16.46
N SER A 68 15.33 -18.98 16.97
CA SER A 68 15.71 -20.02 17.91
C SER A 68 15.75 -19.47 19.34
N PRO A 69 14.82 -19.84 20.23
CA PRO A 69 14.85 -19.40 21.62
C PRO A 69 16.02 -20.03 22.40
N PHE A 70 16.60 -19.25 23.30
CA PHE A 70 17.61 -19.71 24.25
C PHE A 70 17.33 -19.25 25.68
N THR A 71 17.76 -20.07 26.64
CA THR A 71 17.71 -19.79 28.08
C THR A 71 18.97 -20.30 28.76
N ILE A 72 19.41 -19.64 29.83
CA ILE A 72 20.61 -20.06 30.57
C ILE A 72 20.24 -20.69 31.91
N LYS A 73 20.81 -21.86 32.21
CA LYS A 73 20.58 -22.63 33.45
C LYS A 73 21.84 -23.40 33.84
N ASN A 74 22.23 -23.36 35.12
CA ASN A 74 23.48 -23.95 35.62
C ASN A 74 24.73 -23.50 34.83
N ASN A 75 24.77 -22.24 34.37
CA ASN A 75 25.79 -21.68 33.47
C ASN A 75 25.89 -22.34 32.08
N LEU A 76 24.91 -23.16 31.70
CA LEU A 76 24.77 -23.75 30.37
C LEU A 76 23.68 -23.00 29.58
N VAL A 77 23.96 -22.71 28.32
CA VAL A 77 22.97 -22.24 27.35
C VAL A 77 22.18 -23.45 26.88
N GLU A 78 20.86 -23.44 27.08
CA GLU A 78 19.90 -24.32 26.43
C GLU A 78 19.34 -23.60 25.19
N TYR A 79 19.74 -24.07 24.00
CA TYR A 79 19.46 -23.45 22.71
C TYR A 79 18.60 -24.41 21.86
N LYS A 80 17.41 -23.97 21.44
CA LYS A 80 16.44 -24.82 20.73
C LYS A 80 16.21 -24.32 19.31
N VAL A 81 16.52 -25.16 18.32
CA VAL A 81 16.32 -24.81 16.89
C VAL A 81 14.94 -25.24 16.41
N SER A 82 14.38 -24.45 15.48
CA SER A 82 13.11 -24.72 14.78
C SER A 82 13.08 -26.07 14.03
N GLY A 83 14.25 -26.61 13.66
CA GLY A 83 14.40 -27.97 13.14
C GLY A 83 14.19 -29.12 14.15
N GLY A 84 13.84 -28.83 15.40
CA GLY A 84 13.46 -29.83 16.42
C GLY A 84 14.60 -30.35 17.29
N ALA A 85 15.85 -29.94 17.05
CA ALA A 85 16.98 -30.26 17.92
C ALA A 85 17.09 -29.27 19.09
N SER A 86 17.57 -29.77 20.24
CA SER A 86 17.85 -28.98 21.45
C SER A 86 19.30 -29.21 21.84
N TRP A 87 20.06 -28.14 21.97
CA TRP A 87 21.48 -28.16 22.29
C TRP A 87 21.68 -27.56 23.68
N VAL A 88 22.58 -28.16 24.48
CA VAL A 88 22.95 -27.64 25.80
C VAL A 88 24.46 -27.56 25.88
N HIS A 89 25.01 -26.36 26.05
CA HIS A 89 26.45 -26.14 26.03
C HIS A 89 26.91 -25.00 26.96
N PRO A 90 28.13 -25.07 27.50
CA PRO A 90 28.79 -23.92 28.11
C PRO A 90 29.38 -23.00 27.03
N VAL A 91 29.63 -21.73 27.37
CA VAL A 91 30.21 -20.71 26.47
C VAL A 91 31.59 -20.29 26.98
N TRP A 92 32.55 -20.11 26.08
CA TRP A 92 33.87 -19.55 26.41
C TRP A 92 33.85 -18.03 26.41
N ASP A 93 34.66 -17.40 27.25
CA ASP A 93 34.82 -15.95 27.41
C ASP A 93 35.52 -15.22 26.23
N TRP A 94 35.31 -15.67 24.98
CA TRP A 94 36.01 -15.13 23.80
C TRP A 94 35.88 -13.61 23.63
N CYS A 95 34.74 -13.02 24.01
CA CYS A 95 34.52 -11.57 23.90
C CYS A 95 34.85 -10.77 25.17
N GLU A 96 35.39 -11.39 26.23
CA GLU A 96 35.78 -10.69 27.46
C GLU A 96 37.00 -9.77 27.25
N ALA A 97 37.14 -8.77 28.13
CA ALA A 97 38.23 -7.80 28.12
C ALA A 97 39.62 -8.45 28.26
N GLY A 98 40.58 -7.93 27.49
CA GLY A 98 41.98 -8.37 27.49
C GLY A 98 42.47 -8.65 26.06
N GLU A 99 43.59 -8.03 25.69
CA GLU A 99 44.12 -8.02 24.31
C GLU A 99 44.76 -9.36 23.89
N PHE A 100 45.29 -10.13 24.85
CA PHE A 100 46.05 -11.35 24.59
C PHE A 100 45.52 -12.56 25.37
N VAL A 101 45.49 -13.70 24.69
CA VAL A 101 45.16 -15.01 25.23
C VAL A 101 46.41 -15.90 25.27
N ALA A 102 46.64 -16.56 26.40
CA ALA A 102 47.66 -17.60 26.54
C ALA A 102 47.10 -18.96 26.12
N SER A 103 47.88 -19.70 25.34
CA SER A 103 47.66 -21.10 25.04
C SER A 103 48.89 -21.95 25.36
N ARG A 104 48.69 -23.27 25.42
CA ARG A 104 49.79 -24.23 25.22
C ARG A 104 50.39 -24.04 23.83
N VAL A 105 51.58 -24.59 23.64
CA VAL A 105 52.20 -24.74 22.31
C VAL A 105 52.42 -26.21 22.08
N ARG A 106 52.01 -26.71 20.91
CA ARG A 106 52.17 -28.11 20.54
C ARG A 106 53.64 -28.48 20.54
N THR A 107 53.96 -29.63 21.12
CA THR A 107 55.33 -30.17 21.19
C THR A 107 55.32 -31.62 20.75
N ASN A 108 56.23 -32.00 19.86
CA ASN A 108 56.38 -33.39 19.45
C ASN A 108 56.94 -34.24 20.61
N TRP A 109 56.70 -35.56 20.61
CA TRP A 109 57.06 -36.44 21.73
C TRP A 109 58.55 -36.37 22.13
N LYS A 110 59.46 -36.18 21.16
CA LYS A 110 60.90 -35.95 21.41
C LYS A 110 61.16 -34.64 22.16
N GLU A 111 60.49 -33.57 21.75
CA GLU A 111 60.59 -32.27 22.43
C GLU A 111 59.99 -32.35 23.83
N TRP A 112 58.84 -33.02 23.98
CA TRP A 112 58.19 -33.20 25.28
C TRP A 112 59.11 -33.91 26.30
N LEU A 113 59.83 -34.96 25.86
CA LEU A 113 60.86 -35.63 26.69
C LEU A 113 62.02 -34.70 27.04
N LEU A 114 62.55 -33.94 26.07
CA LEU A 114 63.64 -32.98 26.30
C LEU A 114 63.22 -31.82 27.22
N GLN A 115 61.94 -31.48 27.26
CA GLN A 115 61.38 -30.44 28.11
C GLN A 115 61.00 -30.94 29.51
N LEU A 116 61.03 -32.26 29.77
CA LEU A 116 60.61 -32.81 31.06
C LEU A 116 61.42 -32.25 32.24
N PRO A 117 62.77 -32.12 32.18
CA PRO A 117 63.56 -31.49 33.24
C PRO A 117 63.22 -30.01 33.42
N LEU A 118 62.98 -29.29 32.31
CA LEU A 118 62.60 -27.87 32.33
C LEU A 118 61.24 -27.65 33.00
N ARG A 119 60.27 -28.53 32.75
CA ARG A 119 58.95 -28.49 33.39
C ARG A 119 59.01 -28.84 34.88
N LEU A 120 59.94 -29.69 35.32
CA LEU A 120 60.18 -29.98 36.74
C LEU A 120 60.74 -28.75 37.48
N ILE A 121 61.59 -27.94 36.83
CA ILE A 121 61.99 -26.60 37.32
C ILE A 121 60.98 -25.50 36.93
N GLY A 122 59.72 -25.87 36.67
CA GLY A 122 58.61 -24.92 36.48
C GLY A 122 58.62 -24.12 35.19
N LEU A 123 59.53 -24.38 34.26
CA LEU A 123 59.64 -23.66 32.99
C LEU A 123 58.67 -24.27 31.96
N GLU A 124 57.64 -23.51 31.57
CA GLU A 124 56.64 -23.90 30.56
C GLU A 124 56.73 -23.04 29.29
N LYS A 125 56.51 -23.67 28.12
CA LYS A 125 56.47 -23.00 26.81
C LYS A 125 55.03 -22.59 26.50
N VAL A 126 54.80 -21.31 26.25
CA VAL A 126 53.46 -20.69 26.17
C VAL A 126 53.35 -19.86 24.91
N GLY A 127 52.21 -19.97 24.24
CA GLY A 127 51.84 -19.22 23.06
C GLY A 127 50.99 -18.01 23.43
N TYR A 128 51.29 -16.85 22.86
CA TYR A 128 50.47 -15.65 23.01
C TYR A 128 49.79 -15.31 21.69
N HIS A 129 48.46 -15.22 21.76
CA HIS A 129 47.58 -14.89 20.65
C HIS A 129 46.89 -13.55 20.94
N LYS A 130 46.98 -12.60 20.02
CA LYS A 130 46.20 -11.36 20.09
C LYS A 130 44.77 -11.66 19.65
N ILE A 131 43.78 -11.30 20.47
CA ILE A 131 42.37 -11.57 20.20
C ILE A 131 41.63 -10.31 19.74
N HIS A 132 40.82 -10.47 18.69
CA HIS A 132 39.90 -9.47 18.17
C HIS A 132 38.52 -10.10 18.03
N HIS A 133 37.46 -9.32 18.18
CA HIS A 133 36.11 -9.78 17.87
C HIS A 133 35.24 -8.68 17.27
N CYS A 134 34.24 -9.07 16.49
CA CYS A 134 33.20 -8.18 15.99
C CYS A 134 31.84 -8.90 15.97
N ARG A 135 30.76 -8.13 15.83
CA ARG A 135 29.37 -8.65 15.78
C ARG A 135 28.66 -8.07 14.55
N PRO A 136 28.92 -8.59 13.34
CA PRO A 136 28.42 -8.00 12.09
C PRO A 136 26.94 -8.27 11.81
N TRP A 137 26.25 -9.11 12.60
CA TRP A 137 24.86 -9.51 12.36
C TRP A 137 23.89 -8.68 13.20
N LEU A 138 23.06 -7.86 12.53
CA LEU A 138 22.00 -7.08 13.19
C LEU A 138 20.89 -7.98 13.74
N ASP A 139 20.51 -9.02 13.01
CA ASP A 139 19.42 -9.94 13.38
C ASP A 139 19.85 -11.01 14.41
N CYS A 140 21.16 -11.23 14.56
CA CYS A 140 21.76 -12.20 15.48
C CYS A 140 22.83 -11.54 16.38
N PRO A 141 22.47 -10.53 17.21
CA PRO A 141 23.44 -9.73 17.97
C PRO A 141 24.18 -10.52 19.06
N ASP A 142 23.63 -11.67 19.45
CA ASP A 142 24.20 -12.61 20.41
C ASP A 142 25.33 -13.47 19.82
N ARG A 143 25.51 -13.46 18.48
CA ARG A 143 26.64 -14.11 17.79
C ARG A 143 27.84 -13.17 17.64
N ALA A 144 29.03 -13.74 17.72
CA ALA A 144 30.29 -13.01 17.53
C ALA A 144 31.23 -13.75 16.56
N LEU A 145 32.00 -12.95 15.82
CA LEU A 145 33.09 -13.40 14.97
C LEU A 145 34.40 -13.04 15.66
N VAL A 146 35.17 -14.05 16.06
CA VAL A 146 36.38 -13.91 16.86
C VAL A 146 37.58 -14.31 16.02
N TYR A 147 38.65 -13.52 16.10
CA TYR A 147 39.90 -13.73 15.37
C TYR A 147 41.04 -13.80 16.39
N THR A 148 41.87 -14.85 16.33
CA THR A 148 43.10 -14.92 17.14
C THR A 148 44.32 -14.95 16.23
N ILE A 149 45.23 -14.00 16.42
CA ILE A 149 46.45 -13.86 15.63
C ILE A 149 47.64 -14.28 16.52
N PRO A 150 48.38 -15.36 16.19
CA PRO A 150 49.56 -15.76 16.94
C PRO A 150 50.63 -14.65 16.87
N GLN A 151 51.24 -14.32 18.00
CA GLN A 151 52.24 -13.25 18.10
C GLN A 151 53.60 -13.78 18.56
N PHE A 152 53.63 -14.45 19.71
CA PHE A 152 54.87 -14.87 20.37
C PHE A 152 54.77 -16.28 20.94
N VAL A 153 55.92 -16.93 21.03
CA VAL A 153 56.10 -18.19 21.76
C VAL A 153 57.26 -17.99 22.72
N VAL A 154 56.99 -18.07 24.02
CA VAL A 154 57.98 -17.77 25.06
C VAL A 154 58.10 -18.90 26.07
N TRP A 155 59.21 -18.90 26.81
CA TRP A 155 59.37 -19.69 28.03
C TRP A 155 59.04 -18.81 29.24
N ARG A 156 58.21 -19.30 30.16
CA ARG A 156 57.94 -18.64 31.45
C ARG A 156 58.07 -19.61 32.61
N PHE A 157 58.50 -19.13 33.76
CA PHE A 157 58.41 -19.88 35.00
C PHE A 157 56.96 -19.81 35.53
N ARG A 158 56.42 -20.95 35.93
CA ARG A 158 55.02 -21.11 36.36
C ARG A 158 54.70 -20.50 37.73
N TRP A 159 55.74 -20.08 38.45
CA TRP A 159 55.70 -19.52 39.81
C TRP A 159 56.35 -18.14 39.92
N ILE A 160 56.71 -17.53 38.79
CA ILE A 160 57.13 -16.12 38.75
C ILE A 160 55.97 -15.36 38.12
N ASP A 161 55.42 -14.40 38.85
CA ASP A 161 54.38 -13.53 38.33
C ASP A 161 54.90 -12.71 37.15
N THR A 162 54.15 -12.70 36.06
CA THR A 162 54.51 -11.97 34.83
C THR A 162 53.66 -10.70 34.73
N GLU A 163 54.30 -9.55 34.58
CA GLU A 163 53.62 -8.26 34.31
C GLU A 163 52.89 -8.23 32.95
N ILE A 164 53.08 -9.25 32.11
CA ILE A 164 52.40 -9.40 30.82
C ILE A 164 50.92 -9.70 31.05
N HIS A 165 50.06 -8.72 30.73
CA HIS A 165 48.61 -8.80 30.88
C HIS A 165 47.99 -9.76 29.84
N VAL A 166 47.92 -11.04 30.18
CA VAL A 166 47.41 -12.12 29.31
C VAL A 166 46.37 -12.94 30.06
N ARG A 167 45.21 -13.17 29.44
CA ARG A 167 44.15 -14.02 30.00
C ARG A 167 44.26 -15.47 29.52
N LYS A 168 43.73 -16.40 30.31
CA LYS A 168 43.36 -17.74 29.84
C LYS A 168 41.86 -17.73 29.60
N LEU A 169 41.41 -18.50 28.60
CA LEU A 169 39.99 -18.64 28.32
C LEU A 169 39.32 -19.51 29.40
N ASN A 170 38.20 -19.05 29.93
CA ASN A 170 37.37 -19.73 30.92
C ASN A 170 35.92 -19.87 30.41
N ARG A 171 35.15 -20.72 31.08
CA ARG A 171 33.70 -20.81 30.83
C ARG A 171 32.98 -19.68 31.57
N ILE A 172 32.16 -18.93 30.84
CA ILE A 172 31.39 -17.80 31.38
C ILE A 172 30.49 -18.28 32.52
N GLN A 173 30.56 -17.60 33.66
CA GLN A 173 29.61 -17.77 34.76
C GLN A 173 28.50 -16.74 34.59
N TYR A 174 27.26 -17.22 34.42
CA TYR A 174 26.08 -16.39 34.24
C TYR A 174 25.27 -16.24 35.53
N GLN A 175 25.36 -17.21 36.46
CA GLN A 175 24.65 -17.16 37.73
C GLN A 175 25.16 -15.99 38.59
N ASP A 176 24.24 -15.22 39.17
CA ASP A 176 24.58 -14.12 40.07
C ASP A 176 24.90 -14.67 41.47
N ASN A 177 26.18 -14.64 41.84
CA ASN A 177 26.68 -15.06 43.16
C ASN A 177 25.99 -14.34 44.34
N THR A 178 25.39 -13.17 44.12
CA THR A 178 24.66 -12.40 45.14
C THR A 178 23.15 -12.67 45.17
N LYS A 179 22.60 -13.29 44.12
CA LYS A 179 21.14 -13.52 43.94
C LYS A 179 20.87 -14.95 43.39
N PRO A 180 20.81 -15.98 44.25
CA PRO A 180 20.60 -17.37 43.82
C PRO A 180 19.33 -17.57 42.97
N GLY A 181 19.48 -18.23 41.81
CA GLY A 181 18.40 -18.45 40.84
C GLY A 181 18.19 -17.30 39.85
N TRP A 182 19.09 -16.32 39.81
CA TRP A 182 19.15 -15.29 38.79
C TRP A 182 20.43 -15.41 37.96
N ASN A 183 20.31 -15.08 36.68
CA ASN A 183 21.45 -14.87 35.81
C ASN A 183 21.70 -13.36 35.64
N ARG A 184 22.97 -12.98 35.53
CA ARG A 184 23.47 -11.64 35.27
C ARG A 184 24.57 -11.70 34.22
N LEU A 185 24.56 -10.75 33.31
CA LEU A 185 25.60 -10.57 32.30
C LEU A 185 25.82 -9.09 32.03
N GLU A 186 27.08 -8.66 31.96
CA GLU A 186 27.45 -7.27 31.66
C GLU A 186 28.07 -7.18 30.26
N TYR A 187 27.71 -6.14 29.50
CA TYR A 187 28.24 -5.92 28.16
C TYR A 187 28.26 -4.43 27.82
N VAL A 188 29.19 -4.01 26.97
CA VAL A 188 29.21 -2.65 26.42
C VAL A 188 28.36 -2.62 25.14
N ASN A 189 27.43 -1.66 25.05
CA ASN A 189 26.63 -1.45 23.85
C ASN A 189 27.38 -0.61 22.80
N ASP A 190 26.81 -0.50 21.60
CA ASP A 190 27.47 0.16 20.47
C ASP A 190 27.57 1.71 20.65
N ASN A 191 26.90 2.26 21.67
CA ASN A 191 27.01 3.65 22.14
C ASN A 191 28.07 3.83 23.26
N ASN A 192 28.91 2.83 23.52
CA ASN A 192 29.89 2.78 24.62
C ASN A 192 29.30 2.88 26.04
N GLN A 193 28.04 2.45 26.23
CA GLN A 193 27.39 2.40 27.55
C GLN A 193 27.50 0.99 28.13
N LEU A 194 27.83 0.88 29.42
CA LEU A 194 27.87 -0.39 30.13
C LEU A 194 26.45 -0.81 30.54
N MET A 195 25.99 -1.92 29.99
CA MET A 195 24.66 -2.50 30.18
C MET A 195 24.74 -3.78 30.99
N VAL A 196 23.68 -4.09 31.73
CA VAL A 196 23.48 -5.33 32.46
C VAL A 196 22.19 -6.00 31.98
N SER A 197 22.29 -7.23 31.50
CA SER A 197 21.14 -8.13 31.31
C SER A 197 20.93 -8.94 32.57
N ILE A 198 19.71 -8.92 33.10
CA ILE A 198 19.28 -9.72 34.26
C ILE A 198 17.99 -10.46 33.93
N GLY A 199 17.88 -11.68 34.44
CA GLY A 199 16.75 -12.58 34.20
C GLY A 199 16.81 -13.78 35.11
N ARG A 200 15.70 -14.49 35.25
CA ARG A 200 15.66 -15.68 36.10
C ARG A 200 16.28 -16.87 35.39
N GLU A 201 16.90 -17.73 36.18
CA GLU A 201 17.54 -18.95 35.69
C GLU A 201 16.54 -19.89 35.00
N GLY A 202 16.80 -20.24 33.74
CA GLY A 202 15.94 -21.11 32.93
C GLY A 202 14.62 -20.50 32.43
N GLU A 203 14.38 -19.19 32.62
CA GLU A 203 13.17 -18.52 32.11
C GLU A 203 13.47 -17.58 30.92
N HIS A 204 12.50 -17.42 30.01
CA HIS A 204 12.57 -16.45 28.91
C HIS A 204 12.39 -14.98 29.36
N ALA A 205 12.06 -14.74 30.63
CA ALA A 205 11.90 -13.41 31.20
C ALA A 205 13.27 -12.80 31.57
N GLN A 206 13.75 -11.87 30.74
CA GLN A 206 14.90 -11.01 31.03
C GLN A 206 14.63 -9.57 30.66
N ILE A 207 15.43 -8.68 31.25
CA ILE A 207 15.45 -7.23 30.98
C ILE A 207 16.90 -6.75 30.90
N THR A 208 17.07 -5.53 30.36
CA THR A 208 18.38 -4.89 30.28
C THR A 208 18.31 -3.47 30.83
N ILE A 209 19.33 -3.07 31.59
CA ILE A 209 19.43 -1.75 32.25
C ILE A 209 20.87 -1.26 32.21
N GLU A 210 21.10 0.05 32.21
CA GLU A 210 22.44 0.63 32.36
C GLU A 210 23.02 0.29 33.74
N LYS A 211 24.30 -0.07 33.80
CA LYS A 211 24.99 -0.48 35.03
C LYS A 211 24.89 0.58 36.13
N GLU A 212 25.10 1.85 35.79
CA GLU A 212 25.00 2.99 36.71
C GLU A 212 23.61 3.07 37.37
N LYS A 213 22.54 2.90 36.58
CA LYS A 213 21.15 2.89 37.08
C LYS A 213 20.91 1.69 38.00
N LEU A 214 21.41 0.51 37.64
CA LEU A 214 21.27 -0.69 38.46
C LEU A 214 22.02 -0.58 39.80
N ASP A 215 23.23 -0.02 39.79
CA ASP A 215 24.04 0.19 41.00
C ASP A 215 23.36 1.18 41.94
N MET A 216 22.84 2.29 41.42
CA MET A 216 22.08 3.26 42.23
C MET A 216 20.81 2.65 42.84
N LEU A 217 20.07 1.84 42.08
CA LEU A 217 18.90 1.12 42.59
C LEU A 217 19.26 0.04 43.62
N SER A 218 20.42 -0.60 43.46
CA SER A 218 20.93 -1.61 44.40
C SER A 218 21.38 -1.03 45.73
N GLY A 219 21.79 0.24 45.77
CA GLY A 219 22.12 0.99 46.98
C GLY A 219 20.91 1.47 47.80
N LEU A 220 19.68 1.30 47.31
CA LEU A 220 18.46 1.63 48.06
C LEU A 220 18.14 0.56 49.11
N SER A 221 17.52 0.96 50.22
CA SER A 221 17.18 0.07 51.35
C SER A 221 15.75 -0.48 51.34
N ALA A 222 14.86 0.03 50.49
CA ALA A 222 13.45 -0.33 50.47
C ALA A 222 12.90 -0.56 49.05
N THR A 223 12.13 -1.63 48.88
CA THR A 223 11.57 -2.04 47.58
C THR A 223 10.61 -1.02 46.97
N GLN A 224 9.84 -0.29 47.79
CA GLN A 224 8.99 0.81 47.29
C GLN A 224 9.84 1.93 46.67
N SER A 225 11.00 2.24 47.25
CA SER A 225 11.91 3.28 46.74
C SER A 225 12.51 2.90 45.38
N VAL A 226 12.83 1.61 45.17
CA VAL A 226 13.27 1.09 43.87
C VAL A 226 12.20 1.31 42.81
N ASN A 227 10.95 0.91 43.09
CA ASN A 227 9.84 1.08 42.13
C ASN A 227 9.52 2.56 41.86
N ALA A 228 9.49 3.40 42.89
CA ALA A 228 9.27 4.84 42.75
C ALA A 228 10.38 5.53 41.92
N ARG A 229 11.65 5.13 42.10
CA ARG A 229 12.76 5.66 41.30
C ARG A 229 12.72 5.19 39.85
N LEU A 230 12.34 3.94 39.57
CA LEU A 230 12.13 3.45 38.21
C LEU A 230 11.07 4.24 37.45
N ILE A 231 9.92 4.50 38.09
CA ILE A 231 8.86 5.34 37.53
C ILE A 231 9.39 6.77 37.29
N GLY A 232 10.15 7.32 38.24
CA GLY A 232 10.80 8.65 38.10
C GLY A 232 11.85 8.73 36.99
N MET A 233 12.51 7.63 36.64
CA MET A 233 13.40 7.51 35.47
C MET A 233 12.64 7.36 34.14
N GLY A 234 11.30 7.32 34.16
CA GLY A 234 10.46 7.14 32.97
C GLY A 234 10.15 5.68 32.61
N HIS A 235 10.64 4.70 33.37
CA HIS A 235 10.33 3.28 33.15
C HIS A 235 8.93 2.96 33.70
N LYS A 236 7.91 3.03 32.82
CA LYS A 236 6.49 2.81 33.16
C LYS A 236 5.95 1.42 32.81
N ASP A 237 6.75 0.57 32.17
CA ASP A 237 6.35 -0.80 31.82
C ASP A 237 6.20 -1.67 33.10
N PRO A 238 5.02 -2.26 33.36
CA PRO A 238 4.80 -3.17 34.48
C PRO A 238 5.72 -4.40 34.45
N LEU A 239 6.08 -4.93 33.27
CA LEU A 239 6.98 -6.09 33.17
C LEU A 239 8.41 -5.70 33.58
N TYR A 240 8.94 -4.63 32.99
CA TYR A 240 10.26 -4.08 33.30
C TYR A 240 10.43 -3.75 34.79
N THR A 241 9.49 -2.98 35.35
CA THR A 241 9.50 -2.58 36.77
C THR A 241 9.40 -3.77 37.71
N SER A 242 8.51 -4.73 37.42
CA SER A 242 8.36 -5.96 38.21
C SER A 242 9.63 -6.81 38.21
N MET A 243 10.31 -6.96 37.06
CA MET A 243 11.53 -7.76 36.96
C MET A 243 12.68 -7.17 37.78
N ILE A 244 12.88 -5.83 37.76
CA ILE A 244 13.91 -5.18 38.60
C ILE A 244 13.58 -5.32 40.09
N VAL A 245 12.32 -5.10 40.47
CA VAL A 245 11.86 -5.27 41.85
C VAL A 245 12.08 -6.71 42.34
N GLN A 246 11.79 -7.70 41.51
CA GLN A 246 12.02 -9.11 41.85
C GLN A 246 13.50 -9.44 41.99
N TYR A 247 14.36 -8.99 41.07
CA TYR A 247 15.82 -9.15 41.15
C TYR A 247 16.38 -8.50 42.42
N TYR A 248 15.96 -7.28 42.73
CA TYR A 248 16.32 -6.56 43.96
C TYR A 248 15.96 -7.39 45.21
N THR A 249 14.73 -7.93 45.29
CA THR A 249 14.32 -8.80 46.41
C THR A 249 15.02 -10.17 46.44
N GLY A 250 15.64 -10.62 45.34
CA GLY A 250 16.31 -11.91 45.25
C GLY A 250 15.37 -13.12 45.37
N LYS A 251 14.05 -12.96 45.20
CA LYS A 251 13.09 -14.04 45.37
C LYS A 251 13.27 -15.10 44.27
N LYS A 252 13.68 -16.31 44.66
CA LYS A 252 13.70 -17.49 43.77
C LYS A 252 12.26 -17.91 43.46
N VAL A 253 11.97 -18.08 42.18
CA VAL A 253 10.70 -18.62 41.67
C VAL A 253 11.00 -19.93 40.94
N VAL A 254 10.17 -20.95 41.13
CA VAL A 254 10.29 -22.24 40.45
C VAL A 254 9.15 -22.33 39.44
N SER A 255 9.46 -22.14 38.16
CA SER A 255 8.49 -22.27 37.08
C SER A 255 8.37 -23.74 36.62
N PRO A 256 7.15 -24.23 36.32
CA PRO A 256 6.95 -25.59 35.82
C PRO A 256 7.49 -25.75 34.40
N VAL A 257 8.15 -26.87 34.12
CA VAL A 257 8.63 -27.20 32.77
C VAL A 257 7.45 -27.63 31.91
N CYS A 258 7.08 -26.80 30.94
CA CYS A 258 6.06 -27.11 29.93
C CYS A 258 6.72 -27.41 28.57
N PRO A 259 6.19 -28.34 27.76
CA PRO A 259 6.72 -28.59 26.42
C PRO A 259 6.41 -27.43 25.48
N THR A 260 7.46 -26.88 24.85
CA THR A 260 7.32 -25.81 23.84
C THR A 260 6.95 -26.40 22.48
N VAL A 261 5.87 -25.90 21.87
CA VAL A 261 5.46 -26.29 20.51
C VAL A 261 6.13 -25.35 19.51
N TYR A 262 6.97 -25.90 18.63
CA TYR A 262 7.70 -25.15 17.60
C TYR A 262 6.92 -25.07 16.29
N LYS A 263 7.13 -23.98 15.54
CA LYS A 263 6.61 -23.83 14.17
C LYS A 263 7.40 -24.74 13.22
N PRO A 264 6.77 -25.40 12.23
CA PRO A 264 7.47 -26.18 11.23
C PRO A 264 8.36 -25.28 10.36
N THR A 265 9.55 -25.77 9.99
CA THR A 265 10.51 -25.08 9.13
C THR A 265 9.91 -24.84 7.74
N MET A 266 9.54 -23.59 7.44
CA MET A 266 9.07 -23.21 6.11
C MET A 266 10.24 -22.92 5.16
N PRO A 267 10.16 -23.30 3.87
CA PRO A 267 11.16 -22.92 2.89
C PRO A 267 11.23 -21.39 2.73
N ARG A 268 12.44 -20.82 2.64
CA ARG A 268 12.62 -19.39 2.38
C ARG A 268 12.33 -19.08 0.92
N VAL A 269 11.19 -18.46 0.68
CA VAL A 269 10.75 -17.92 -0.61
C VAL A 269 10.83 -16.39 -0.56
N HIS A 270 11.29 -15.76 -1.65
CA HIS A 270 11.37 -14.31 -1.72
C HIS A 270 9.99 -13.71 -2.03
N TRP A 271 9.12 -13.69 -1.03
CA TRP A 271 7.87 -12.96 -1.10
C TRP A 271 8.15 -11.45 -0.96
N PRO A 272 7.71 -10.61 -1.91
CA PRO A 272 7.49 -9.22 -1.56
C PRO A 272 6.38 -9.18 -0.48
N VAL A 273 6.47 -8.24 0.47
CA VAL A 273 5.55 -8.03 1.63
C VAL A 273 4.06 -7.88 1.24
N THR A 274 3.83 -7.81 -0.06
CA THR A 274 2.61 -7.58 -0.82
C THR A 274 1.85 -8.87 -1.15
N SER A 275 2.55 -10.02 -1.12
CA SER A 275 2.05 -11.31 -1.61
C SER A 275 1.33 -12.18 -0.58
N ASP A 276 1.53 -11.97 0.73
CA ASP A 276 0.77 -12.66 1.78
C ASP A 276 -0.65 -12.05 1.90
N ALA A 277 -1.48 -12.34 0.90
CA ALA A 277 -2.78 -11.68 0.68
C ALA A 277 -3.89 -12.63 0.19
N ASP A 278 -3.78 -13.94 0.45
CA ASP A 278 -4.73 -14.97 0.00
C ASP A 278 -6.18 -14.80 0.53
N VAL A 279 -6.40 -13.85 1.46
CA VAL A 279 -7.73 -13.51 1.99
C VAL A 279 -8.16 -12.12 1.48
N PRO A 280 -9.22 -12.03 0.66
CA PRO A 280 -9.79 -10.75 0.20
C PRO A 280 -10.22 -9.82 1.35
N GLU A 281 -9.48 -8.74 1.56
CA GLU A 281 -9.82 -7.70 2.54
C GLU A 281 -10.76 -6.63 1.98
N VAL A 282 -12.05 -6.97 1.88
CA VAL A 282 -13.11 -6.02 1.50
C VAL A 282 -13.72 -5.31 2.72
N SER A 283 -14.21 -4.08 2.51
CA SER A 283 -14.94 -3.32 3.55
C SER A 283 -16.44 -3.21 3.28
N ALA A 284 -16.95 -4.19 2.54
CA ALA A 284 -18.36 -4.43 2.28
C ALA A 284 -18.73 -5.86 2.71
N ARG A 285 -20.02 -6.12 2.83
CA ARG A 285 -20.60 -7.43 3.13
C ARG A 285 -21.65 -7.76 2.10
N GLN A 286 -21.79 -9.02 1.78
CA GLN A 286 -22.89 -9.55 0.99
C GLN A 286 -24.07 -9.87 1.90
N TYR A 287 -25.30 -9.67 1.44
CA TYR A 287 -26.52 -9.99 2.21
C TYR A 287 -27.55 -10.86 1.47
N THR A 288 -27.33 -11.15 0.17
CA THR A 288 -27.97 -12.24 -0.60
C THR A 288 -26.96 -12.76 -1.62
N LEU A 289 -27.25 -13.87 -2.30
CA LEU A 289 -26.54 -14.22 -3.55
C LEU A 289 -26.69 -13.10 -4.61
N PRO A 290 -25.74 -12.98 -5.56
CA PRO A 290 -25.87 -12.01 -6.65
C PRO A 290 -27.00 -12.43 -7.59
N ILE A 291 -27.70 -11.45 -8.17
CA ILE A 291 -28.81 -11.68 -9.11
C ILE A 291 -28.29 -12.11 -10.49
N VAL A 292 -27.11 -11.62 -10.87
CA VAL A 292 -26.40 -11.92 -12.12
C VAL A 292 -24.96 -12.32 -11.79
N SER A 293 -24.37 -13.28 -12.51
CA SER A 293 -23.02 -13.79 -12.22
C SER A 293 -21.91 -12.77 -12.45
N ASP A 294 -22.05 -11.88 -13.44
CA ASP A 294 -21.12 -10.78 -13.77
C ASP A 294 -21.21 -9.58 -12.79
N CYS A 295 -21.25 -9.88 -11.50
CA CYS A 295 -21.42 -8.92 -10.43
C CYS A 295 -20.25 -7.92 -10.29
N MET A 296 -20.53 -6.75 -9.70
CA MET A 296 -19.54 -5.71 -9.46
C MET A 296 -18.65 -6.02 -8.27
N MET A 297 -17.34 -6.06 -8.50
CA MET A 297 -16.34 -6.39 -7.49
C MET A 297 -16.01 -5.20 -6.59
N MET A 298 -15.65 -5.48 -5.33
CA MET A 298 -15.25 -4.48 -4.35
C MET A 298 -13.72 -4.31 -4.32
N PRO A 299 -13.18 -3.08 -4.45
CA PRO A 299 -11.74 -2.88 -4.40
C PRO A 299 -11.17 -3.11 -2.99
N MET A 300 -10.00 -3.75 -2.91
CA MET A 300 -9.24 -3.94 -1.67
C MET A 300 -8.57 -2.63 -1.22
N ILE A 301 -9.36 -1.61 -0.84
CA ILE A 301 -8.90 -0.24 -0.49
C ILE A 301 -7.85 -0.14 0.64
N LYS A 302 -7.54 -1.24 1.32
CA LYS A 302 -6.49 -1.34 2.34
C LYS A 302 -5.12 -1.75 1.79
N ARG A 303 -5.06 -2.20 0.53
CA ARG A 303 -3.86 -2.68 -0.18
C ARG A 303 -3.22 -1.55 -0.97
N TRP A 304 -1.89 -1.41 -0.88
CA TRP A 304 -1.15 -0.31 -1.54
C TRP A 304 -1.06 -0.53 -3.05
N GLU A 305 -1.15 -1.79 -3.48
CA GLU A 305 -1.23 -2.28 -4.85
C GLU A 305 -2.43 -1.66 -5.56
N THR A 306 -3.61 -1.72 -4.94
CA THR A 306 -4.86 -1.10 -5.44
C THR A 306 -4.71 0.42 -5.55
N MET A 307 -4.02 1.07 -4.61
CA MET A 307 -3.74 2.51 -4.70
C MET A 307 -2.77 2.83 -5.85
N SER A 308 -1.68 2.07 -5.96
CA SER A 308 -0.65 2.25 -6.98
C SER A 308 -1.22 2.08 -8.39
N GLU A 309 -1.96 1.00 -8.65
CA GLU A 309 -2.63 0.78 -9.94
C GLU A 309 -3.64 1.89 -10.25
N SER A 310 -4.41 2.33 -9.25
CA SER A 310 -5.37 3.41 -9.45
C SER A 310 -4.68 4.72 -9.81
N ILE A 311 -3.48 4.99 -9.27
CA ILE A 311 -2.69 6.17 -9.64
C ILE A 311 -2.24 6.05 -11.10
N GLU A 312 -1.73 4.90 -11.53
CA GLU A 312 -1.31 4.72 -12.93
C GLU A 312 -2.50 4.91 -13.89
N ARG A 313 -3.62 4.24 -13.62
CA ARG A 313 -4.78 4.24 -14.53
C ARG A 313 -5.64 5.51 -14.49
N ARG A 314 -5.68 6.23 -13.36
CA ARG A 314 -6.52 7.44 -13.18
C ARG A 314 -5.72 8.75 -13.18
N VAL A 315 -4.39 8.70 -13.16
CA VAL A 315 -3.52 9.89 -13.22
C VAL A 315 -2.49 9.75 -14.34
N THR A 316 -1.61 8.74 -14.29
CA THR A 316 -0.46 8.65 -15.21
C THR A 316 -0.87 8.43 -16.67
N PHE A 317 -1.70 7.41 -16.95
CA PHE A 317 -2.06 7.00 -18.33
C PHE A 317 -3.08 7.93 -19.00
N VAL A 318 -3.72 8.79 -18.22
CA VAL A 318 -4.75 9.74 -18.70
C VAL A 318 -4.26 11.19 -18.75
N ALA A 319 -3.03 11.45 -18.28
CA ALA A 319 -2.42 12.76 -18.23
C ALA A 319 -2.47 13.45 -19.61
N ASN A 320 -2.95 14.70 -19.62
CA ASN A 320 -3.20 15.45 -20.84
C ASN A 320 -2.48 16.80 -20.82
N ASP A 321 -1.52 16.99 -21.72
CA ASP A 321 -0.78 18.24 -21.93
C ASP A 321 -1.32 19.06 -23.13
N LYS A 322 -2.41 18.61 -23.76
CA LYS A 322 -2.97 19.19 -24.97
C LYS A 322 -3.32 20.67 -24.77
N LYS A 323 -2.72 21.49 -25.65
CA LYS A 323 -3.14 22.86 -25.96
C LYS A 323 -3.97 22.84 -27.25
N PRO A 324 -5.22 23.34 -27.26
CA PRO A 324 -5.99 23.52 -28.48
C PRO A 324 -5.33 24.55 -29.43
N SER A 325 -5.74 24.55 -30.69
CA SER A 325 -5.33 25.58 -31.65
C SER A 325 -6.02 26.92 -31.39
N ASP A 326 -5.46 28.02 -31.90
CA ASP A 326 -5.99 29.37 -31.70
C ASP A 326 -7.46 29.53 -32.12
N ARG A 327 -7.91 28.81 -33.15
CA ARG A 327 -9.33 28.77 -33.56
C ARG A 327 -10.20 28.18 -32.43
N VAL A 328 -9.79 27.07 -31.82
CA VAL A 328 -10.52 26.43 -30.72
C VAL A 328 -10.41 27.23 -29.43
N ALA A 329 -9.27 27.89 -29.19
CA ALA A 329 -9.09 28.81 -28.06
C ALA A 329 -10.07 30.00 -28.13
N LYS A 330 -10.27 30.60 -29.31
CA LYS A 330 -11.25 31.67 -29.54
C LYS A 330 -12.70 31.21 -29.32
N ILE A 331 -13.02 29.97 -29.69
CA ILE A 331 -14.36 29.39 -29.45
C ILE A 331 -14.59 29.19 -27.94
N ALA A 332 -13.59 28.67 -27.22
CA ALA A 332 -13.67 28.54 -25.76
C ALA A 332 -13.80 29.91 -25.05
N GLU A 333 -13.12 30.95 -25.55
CA GLU A 333 -13.27 32.31 -25.03
C GLU A 333 -14.67 32.89 -25.30
N ALA A 334 -15.28 32.61 -26.46
CA ALA A 334 -16.66 32.97 -26.72
C ALA A 334 -17.63 32.23 -25.78
N PHE A 335 -17.43 30.93 -25.54
CA PHE A 335 -18.20 30.16 -24.55
C PHE A 335 -18.12 30.78 -23.15
N VAL A 336 -16.90 31.09 -22.67
CA VAL A 336 -16.70 31.71 -21.34
C VAL A 336 -17.42 33.05 -21.23
N ARG A 337 -17.34 33.90 -22.27
CA ARG A 337 -18.04 35.19 -22.29
C ARG A 337 -19.57 35.03 -22.23
N LEU A 338 -20.12 34.08 -23.00
CA LEU A 338 -21.56 33.83 -23.04
C LEU A 338 -22.08 33.20 -21.74
N MET A 339 -21.33 32.26 -21.17
CA MET A 339 -21.61 31.68 -19.86
C MET A 339 -21.60 32.73 -18.74
N ASN A 340 -20.63 33.66 -18.73
CA ASN A 340 -20.63 34.77 -17.77
C ASN A 340 -21.72 35.81 -18.03
N GLY A 341 -22.15 35.98 -19.28
CA GLY A 341 -23.18 36.95 -19.66
C GLY A 341 -22.84 38.38 -19.19
N PRO A 342 -23.70 39.05 -18.40
CA PRO A 342 -23.45 40.40 -17.90
C PRO A 342 -22.54 40.46 -16.66
N TYR A 343 -22.23 39.32 -16.02
CA TYR A 343 -21.56 39.30 -14.71
C TYR A 343 -20.06 39.50 -14.84
N LYS A 344 -19.56 40.58 -14.23
CA LYS A 344 -18.14 41.00 -14.29
C LYS A 344 -17.57 41.65 -13.01
N ASP A 345 -18.45 41.97 -12.05
CA ASP A 345 -18.14 42.72 -10.82
C ASP A 345 -18.74 42.01 -9.58
N LEU A 346 -18.64 40.68 -9.51
CA LEU A 346 -19.07 39.91 -8.34
C LEU A 346 -18.11 40.08 -7.15
N ASP A 347 -18.68 40.01 -5.95
CA ASP A 347 -17.99 39.83 -4.67
C ASP A 347 -18.08 38.35 -4.22
N PRO A 348 -17.04 37.81 -3.54
CA PRO A 348 -17.11 36.49 -2.91
C PRO A 348 -18.04 36.51 -1.69
N LEU A 349 -18.56 35.34 -1.32
CA LEU A 349 -19.28 35.20 -0.04
C LEU A 349 -18.39 35.61 1.15
N SER A 350 -19.03 36.09 2.21
CA SER A 350 -18.40 36.22 3.51
C SER A 350 -17.94 34.86 4.05
N ILE A 351 -17.08 34.88 5.07
CA ILE A 351 -16.60 33.65 5.70
C ILE A 351 -17.75 32.98 6.45
N GLU A 352 -18.60 33.78 7.08
CA GLU A 352 -19.78 33.43 7.86
C GLU A 352 -20.82 32.69 6.99
N GLU A 353 -21.26 33.30 5.87
CA GLU A 353 -22.18 32.68 4.91
C GLU A 353 -21.61 31.37 4.33
N THR A 354 -20.29 31.32 4.10
CA THR A 354 -19.63 30.12 3.59
C THR A 354 -19.61 29.00 4.63
N ILE A 355 -19.40 29.32 5.91
CA ILE A 355 -19.45 28.37 7.03
C ILE A 355 -20.87 27.79 7.20
N GLU A 356 -21.91 28.62 7.06
CA GLU A 356 -23.30 28.17 7.11
C GLU A 356 -23.63 27.21 5.95
N ARG A 357 -23.14 27.52 4.74
CA ARG A 357 -23.35 26.68 3.54
C ARG A 357 -22.54 25.38 3.55
N LEU A 358 -21.39 25.32 4.23
CA LEU A 358 -20.57 24.10 4.41
C LEU A 358 -21.17 23.17 5.50
N ASN A 359 -22.47 22.88 5.38
CA ASN A 359 -23.31 22.26 6.40
C ASN A 359 -23.08 20.74 6.61
N LYS A 360 -22.22 20.07 5.83
CA LYS A 360 -22.02 18.62 5.96
C LYS A 360 -21.39 18.30 7.33
N PRO A 361 -21.84 17.27 8.07
CA PRO A 361 -21.37 17.01 9.44
C PRO A 361 -19.85 16.80 9.60
N SER A 362 -19.14 16.37 8.55
CA SER A 362 -17.67 16.30 8.54
C SER A 362 -17.00 17.66 8.37
N GLN A 363 -17.56 18.53 7.50
CA GLN A 363 -17.06 19.88 7.26
C GLN A 363 -17.26 20.74 8.52
N GLN A 364 -18.44 20.70 9.13
CA GLN A 364 -18.74 21.40 10.39
C GLN A 364 -17.80 21.01 11.54
N LEU A 365 -17.45 19.72 11.66
CA LEU A 365 -16.48 19.26 12.66
C LEU A 365 -15.07 19.81 12.40
N GLN A 366 -14.65 19.88 11.13
CA GLN A 366 -13.34 20.41 10.75
C GLN A 366 -13.29 21.94 10.89
N LEU A 367 -14.34 22.66 10.50
CA LEU A 367 -14.47 24.11 10.67
C LEU A 367 -14.35 24.50 12.15
N ARG A 368 -15.05 23.78 13.04
CA ARG A 368 -14.95 23.94 14.51
C ARG A 368 -13.52 23.84 15.04
N ALA A 369 -12.64 23.06 14.39
CA ALA A 369 -11.26 22.90 14.81
C ALA A 369 -10.30 24.00 14.27
N VAL A 370 -10.77 24.92 13.42
CA VAL A 370 -9.92 25.94 12.77
C VAL A 370 -10.41 27.40 12.91
N PHE A 371 -11.52 27.66 13.64
CA PHE A 371 -12.05 29.03 13.76
C PHE A 371 -11.00 30.05 14.26
N GLU A 372 -10.14 29.64 15.20
CA GLU A 372 -9.10 30.49 15.77
C GLU A 372 -7.94 30.80 14.80
N ILE A 373 -7.86 30.11 13.66
CA ILE A 373 -6.77 30.22 12.68
C ILE A 373 -7.25 30.58 11.26
N ILE A 374 -8.45 31.13 11.11
CA ILE A 374 -9.02 31.53 9.79
C ILE A 374 -8.10 32.47 8.99
N GLY A 375 -7.35 33.34 9.69
CA GLY A 375 -6.38 34.26 9.08
C GLY A 375 -5.07 33.61 8.60
N VAL A 376 -4.87 32.30 8.83
CA VAL A 376 -3.65 31.59 8.41
C VAL A 376 -3.76 31.12 6.96
N GLU A 377 -2.62 31.05 6.27
CA GLU A 377 -2.58 30.53 4.90
C GLU A 377 -2.75 29.01 4.82
N PRO A 378 -3.59 28.51 3.90
CA PRO A 378 -3.93 27.10 3.84
C PRO A 378 -2.76 26.24 3.35
N ARG A 379 -2.67 25.04 3.89
CA ARG A 379 -1.67 24.05 3.50
C ARG A 379 -1.91 23.53 2.09
N GLN A 380 -0.97 23.81 1.20
CA GLN A 380 -0.91 23.24 -0.15
C GLN A 380 -0.47 21.75 -0.12
N LEU A 381 -1.39 20.86 0.26
CA LEU A 381 -1.22 19.41 0.12
C LEU A 381 -2.54 18.74 -0.28
N ILE A 382 -2.53 17.89 -1.31
CA ILE A 382 -3.64 17.01 -1.63
C ILE A 382 -3.48 15.68 -0.87
N GLU A 383 -4.55 15.20 -0.25
CA GLU A 383 -4.65 13.83 0.26
C GLU A 383 -5.57 12.99 -0.63
N SER A 384 -5.12 11.77 -0.96
CA SER A 384 -5.88 10.88 -1.82
C SER A 384 -6.10 9.48 -1.24
N PHE A 385 -7.20 8.85 -1.65
CA PHE A 385 -7.57 7.50 -1.23
C PHE A 385 -8.45 6.78 -2.29
N ASN A 386 -8.40 5.45 -2.30
CA ASN A 386 -9.29 4.62 -3.10
C ASN A 386 -10.74 4.74 -2.64
N LYS A 387 -11.66 4.98 -3.57
CA LYS A 387 -13.09 5.03 -3.30
C LYS A 387 -13.61 3.62 -2.98
N ASN A 388 -14.33 3.50 -1.87
CA ASN A 388 -14.97 2.25 -1.44
C ASN A 388 -16.33 2.07 -2.13
N GLU A 389 -16.31 1.73 -3.42
CA GLU A 389 -17.51 1.44 -4.20
C GLU A 389 -17.32 0.18 -5.06
N PRO A 390 -18.38 -0.61 -5.31
CA PRO A 390 -18.31 -1.74 -6.22
C PRO A 390 -18.16 -1.25 -7.67
N GLY A 391 -17.40 -1.97 -8.50
CA GLY A 391 -17.23 -1.64 -9.92
C GLY A 391 -16.58 -2.76 -10.74
N MET A 392 -16.56 -2.57 -12.06
CA MET A 392 -16.00 -3.49 -13.07
C MET A 392 -14.62 -3.06 -13.57
N LYS A 393 -13.96 -2.10 -12.91
CA LYS A 393 -12.71 -1.47 -13.34
C LYS A 393 -11.86 -1.13 -12.12
N SER A 394 -10.56 -0.90 -12.32
CA SER A 394 -9.65 -0.32 -11.32
C SER A 394 -10.29 0.81 -10.49
N SER A 395 -10.02 0.82 -9.18
CA SER A 395 -10.66 1.71 -8.21
C SER A 395 -10.56 3.19 -8.61
N ARG A 396 -11.61 3.97 -8.34
CA ARG A 396 -11.55 5.43 -8.47
C ARG A 396 -10.70 6.02 -7.33
N ILE A 397 -9.98 7.10 -7.61
CA ILE A 397 -9.29 7.89 -6.58
C ILE A 397 -10.15 9.10 -6.20
N ILE A 398 -10.34 9.30 -4.91
CA ILE A 398 -10.75 10.60 -4.37
C ILE A 398 -9.47 11.38 -4.03
N SER A 399 -9.30 12.56 -4.63
CA SER A 399 -8.20 13.49 -4.37
C SER A 399 -8.78 14.80 -3.84
N GLY A 400 -8.57 15.09 -2.55
CA GLY A 400 -9.14 16.27 -1.89
C GLY A 400 -8.13 17.01 -1.01
N PHE A 401 -8.48 18.21 -0.59
CA PHE A 401 -7.66 19.00 0.33
C PHE A 401 -8.06 18.66 1.77
N PRO A 402 -7.14 18.14 2.61
CA PRO A 402 -7.42 17.81 4.00
C PRO A 402 -7.50 19.06 4.89
N ASP A 403 -6.91 20.17 4.43
CA ASP A 403 -7.01 21.47 5.07
C ASP A 403 -8.35 22.13 4.72
N ILE A 404 -9.19 22.26 5.74
CA ILE A 404 -10.52 22.87 5.62
C ILE A 404 -10.44 24.39 5.38
N LEU A 405 -9.33 25.07 5.71
CA LEU A 405 -9.14 26.48 5.36
C LEU A 405 -9.05 26.68 3.84
N PHE A 406 -8.43 25.74 3.12
CA PHE A 406 -8.40 25.76 1.66
C PHE A 406 -9.82 25.61 1.09
N ILE A 407 -10.55 24.62 1.58
CA ILE A 407 -11.95 24.37 1.19
C ILE A 407 -12.81 25.61 1.47
N LEU A 408 -12.70 26.21 2.66
CA LEU A 408 -13.42 27.40 3.06
C LEU A 408 -13.11 28.60 2.15
N LYS A 409 -11.83 28.98 2.02
CA LYS A 409 -11.40 30.13 1.22
C LYS A 409 -11.81 29.98 -0.26
N VAL A 410 -11.64 28.79 -0.85
CA VAL A 410 -12.08 28.50 -2.24
C VAL A 410 -13.61 28.51 -2.38
N SER A 411 -14.34 27.94 -1.42
CA SER A 411 -15.80 27.87 -1.47
C SER A 411 -16.49 29.23 -1.50
N ARG A 412 -15.90 30.28 -0.90
CA ARG A 412 -16.39 31.66 -1.00
C ARG A 412 -16.61 32.10 -2.45
N TYR A 413 -15.67 31.75 -3.32
CA TYR A 413 -15.71 32.06 -4.76
C TYR A 413 -16.55 31.06 -5.54
N THR A 414 -16.36 29.75 -5.33
CA THR A 414 -17.06 28.75 -6.16
C THR A 414 -18.57 28.72 -5.89
N LEU A 415 -19.02 29.03 -4.66
CA LEU A 415 -20.44 29.12 -4.33
C LEU A 415 -21.05 30.40 -4.90
N ALA A 416 -20.46 31.58 -4.65
CA ALA A 416 -20.93 32.85 -5.25
C ALA A 416 -21.02 32.78 -6.79
N TYR A 417 -20.00 32.21 -7.43
CA TYR A 417 -20.00 32.03 -8.89
C TYR A 417 -21.06 31.03 -9.36
N SER A 418 -21.30 29.95 -8.62
CA SER A 418 -22.34 28.98 -8.99
C SER A 418 -23.72 29.60 -8.88
N ASP A 419 -24.03 30.23 -7.75
CA ASP A 419 -25.32 30.89 -7.47
C ASP A 419 -25.67 31.96 -8.50
N VAL A 420 -24.73 32.87 -8.80
CA VAL A 420 -25.02 34.06 -9.60
C VAL A 420 -24.80 33.83 -11.10
N VAL A 421 -23.78 33.04 -11.49
CA VAL A 421 -23.43 32.83 -12.90
C VAL A 421 -23.96 31.50 -13.42
N LEU A 422 -23.61 30.37 -12.81
CA LEU A 422 -23.96 29.05 -13.37
C LEU A 422 -25.46 28.73 -13.24
N HIS A 423 -26.12 29.22 -12.21
CA HIS A 423 -27.57 29.13 -12.03
C HIS A 423 -28.36 30.30 -12.66
N ALA A 424 -27.69 31.21 -13.38
CA ALA A 424 -28.36 32.28 -14.12
C ALA A 424 -29.33 31.74 -15.17
N GLU A 425 -30.37 32.52 -15.48
CA GLU A 425 -31.42 32.17 -16.43
C GLU A 425 -30.87 31.72 -17.80
N HIS A 426 -29.90 32.44 -18.35
CA HIS A 426 -29.28 32.13 -19.64
C HIS A 426 -28.38 30.88 -19.64
N ASN A 427 -28.09 30.30 -18.48
CA ASN A 427 -27.40 29.02 -18.33
C ASN A 427 -28.33 27.87 -17.94
N ARG A 428 -29.59 28.16 -17.58
CA ARG A 428 -30.53 27.19 -17.02
C ARG A 428 -30.80 26.02 -17.97
N HIS A 429 -30.83 26.23 -19.29
CA HIS A 429 -31.11 25.19 -20.29
C HIS A 429 -30.07 24.07 -20.33
N TRP A 430 -28.83 24.33 -19.93
CA TRP A 430 -27.73 23.35 -19.99
C TRP A 430 -27.11 23.02 -18.63
N TYR A 431 -27.09 23.94 -17.65
CA TYR A 431 -26.47 23.70 -16.34
C TYR A 431 -27.46 23.03 -15.37
N TYR A 432 -27.34 21.69 -15.20
CA TYR A 432 -28.25 20.88 -14.39
C TYR A 432 -27.85 20.56 -12.94
N PRO A 433 -26.61 20.80 -12.44
CA PRO A 433 -26.34 20.67 -11.00
C PRO A 433 -27.34 21.45 -10.14
N GLY A 434 -27.59 21.00 -8.91
CA GLY A 434 -28.49 21.68 -7.96
C GLY A 434 -30.00 21.46 -8.17
N ARG A 435 -30.44 21.04 -9.36
CA ARG A 435 -31.85 20.69 -9.65
C ARG A 435 -32.33 19.46 -8.86
N LYS A 436 -33.64 19.40 -8.59
CA LYS A 436 -34.34 18.22 -8.03
C LYS A 436 -34.54 17.14 -9.10
N PRO A 437 -34.71 15.85 -8.71
CA PRO A 437 -34.97 14.77 -9.67
C PRO A 437 -36.13 14.99 -10.64
N SER A 438 -37.23 15.62 -10.20
CA SER A 438 -38.35 15.99 -11.09
C SER A 438 -37.96 17.07 -12.10
N GLU A 439 -37.33 18.16 -11.64
CA GLU A 439 -36.87 19.27 -12.49
C GLU A 439 -35.78 18.85 -13.50
N ILE A 440 -35.05 17.78 -13.19
CA ILE A 440 -34.13 17.13 -14.13
C ILE A 440 -34.94 16.33 -15.15
N ALA A 441 -35.93 15.55 -14.71
CA ALA A 441 -36.73 14.71 -15.60
C ALA A 441 -37.57 15.53 -16.58
N ASP A 442 -38.27 16.56 -16.08
CA ASP A 442 -39.06 17.49 -16.89
C ASP A 442 -38.18 18.15 -17.97
N GLY A 443 -36.99 18.62 -17.59
CA GLY A 443 -36.05 19.25 -18.52
C GLY A 443 -35.38 18.30 -19.52
N VAL A 444 -35.25 17.01 -19.18
CA VAL A 444 -34.83 15.97 -20.15
C VAL A 444 -35.94 15.71 -21.17
N CYS A 445 -37.19 15.59 -20.73
CA CYS A 445 -38.34 15.42 -21.63
C CYS A 445 -38.53 16.63 -22.55
N GLU A 446 -38.41 17.85 -22.02
CA GLU A 446 -38.39 19.11 -22.78
C GLU A 446 -37.28 19.09 -23.83
N PHE A 447 -36.03 18.81 -23.44
CA PHE A 447 -34.90 18.75 -24.38
C PHE A 447 -35.04 17.69 -25.47
N VAL A 448 -35.58 16.50 -25.14
CA VAL A 448 -35.80 15.43 -26.13
C VAL A 448 -36.91 15.81 -27.12
N SER A 449 -37.95 16.49 -26.64
CA SER A 449 -39.04 17.02 -27.46
C SER A 449 -38.52 18.13 -28.40
N ASP A 450 -37.73 19.08 -27.88
CA ASP A 450 -37.06 20.16 -28.64
C ASP A 450 -36.07 19.65 -29.71
N CYS A 451 -35.70 18.37 -29.66
CA CYS A 451 -34.78 17.74 -30.61
C CYS A 451 -35.49 16.73 -31.53
N ASP A 452 -36.82 16.64 -31.54
CA ASP A 452 -37.60 15.64 -32.28
C ASP A 452 -37.08 14.20 -32.05
N ALA A 453 -36.68 13.90 -30.80
CA ALA A 453 -36.00 12.67 -30.38
C ALA A 453 -34.61 12.38 -31.00
N GLU A 454 -34.05 13.24 -31.86
CA GLU A 454 -32.67 13.12 -32.36
C GLU A 454 -31.65 13.57 -31.30
N VAL A 455 -31.51 12.76 -30.25
CA VAL A 455 -30.64 12.99 -29.08
C VAL A 455 -29.50 11.96 -29.01
N ILE A 456 -28.36 12.38 -28.46
CA ILE A 456 -27.22 11.54 -28.09
C ILE A 456 -26.87 11.68 -26.61
N GLU A 457 -26.48 10.55 -26.01
CA GLU A 457 -25.88 10.44 -24.68
C GLU A 457 -24.37 10.70 -24.80
N THR A 458 -23.75 11.34 -23.79
CA THR A 458 -22.33 11.72 -23.82
C THR A 458 -21.63 11.35 -22.50
N ASP A 459 -20.65 10.44 -22.56
CA ASP A 459 -19.89 9.91 -21.39
C ASP A 459 -18.37 10.07 -21.61
N PHE A 460 -17.70 10.86 -20.77
CA PHE A 460 -16.26 11.11 -20.88
C PHE A 460 -15.41 10.02 -20.21
N SER A 461 -14.47 9.44 -20.96
CA SER A 461 -13.51 8.47 -20.44
C SER A 461 -12.48 9.15 -19.53
N ASN A 462 -12.69 9.02 -18.21
CA ASN A 462 -11.84 9.59 -17.14
C ASN A 462 -11.66 11.13 -17.23
N LEU A 463 -12.77 11.90 -17.34
CA LEU A 463 -12.71 13.36 -17.48
C LEU A 463 -11.74 14.02 -16.49
N ASP A 464 -11.87 13.75 -15.19
CA ASP A 464 -11.02 14.31 -14.14
C ASP A 464 -9.53 14.22 -14.45
N GLY A 465 -9.06 13.04 -14.90
CA GLY A 465 -7.65 12.81 -15.21
C GLY A 465 -7.21 13.37 -16.57
N ARG A 466 -8.16 13.52 -17.51
CA ARG A 466 -7.92 14.03 -18.87
C ARG A 466 -8.06 15.55 -19.01
N VAL A 467 -8.61 16.29 -18.04
CA VAL A 467 -8.63 17.77 -18.11
C VAL A 467 -7.21 18.32 -18.12
N SER A 468 -6.84 19.07 -19.17
CA SER A 468 -5.51 19.66 -19.27
C SER A 468 -5.38 20.95 -18.45
N ALA A 469 -4.13 21.31 -18.10
CA ALA A 469 -3.82 22.60 -17.48
C ALA A 469 -4.28 23.80 -18.34
N TRP A 470 -4.37 23.63 -19.67
CA TRP A 470 -4.91 24.66 -20.54
C TRP A 470 -6.41 24.87 -20.29
N MET A 471 -7.19 23.79 -20.18
CA MET A 471 -8.64 23.89 -19.91
C MET A 471 -8.92 24.52 -18.55
N GLN A 472 -8.20 24.11 -17.50
CA GLN A 472 -8.37 24.68 -16.16
C GLN A 472 -8.14 26.19 -16.17
N ARG A 473 -7.06 26.67 -16.82
CA ARG A 473 -6.74 28.10 -16.85
C ARG A 473 -7.62 28.93 -17.79
N ASN A 474 -7.94 28.41 -18.97
CA ASN A 474 -8.58 29.20 -20.04
C ASN A 474 -10.11 29.08 -20.09
N ILE A 475 -10.70 28.08 -19.43
CA ILE A 475 -12.16 27.93 -19.29
C ILE A 475 -12.55 28.35 -17.86
N ALA A 476 -12.34 27.48 -16.86
CA ALA A 476 -12.91 27.69 -15.53
C ALA A 476 -12.25 28.82 -14.72
N GLN A 477 -10.92 28.85 -14.60
CA GLN A 477 -10.22 29.95 -13.91
C GLN A 477 -10.49 31.29 -14.60
N LYS A 478 -10.40 31.35 -15.94
CA LYS A 478 -10.70 32.56 -16.71
C LYS A 478 -12.13 33.04 -16.51
N ALA A 479 -13.12 32.15 -16.50
CA ALA A 479 -14.51 32.50 -16.26
C ALA A 479 -14.72 33.15 -14.89
N MET A 480 -14.15 32.58 -13.82
CA MET A 480 -14.20 33.18 -12.49
C MET A 480 -13.44 34.52 -12.45
N VAL A 481 -12.20 34.59 -12.95
CA VAL A 481 -11.41 35.84 -12.98
C VAL A 481 -12.10 36.97 -13.75
N GLN A 482 -12.91 36.66 -14.76
CA GLN A 482 -13.71 37.63 -15.51
C GLN A 482 -15.00 38.04 -14.79
N ALA A 483 -15.58 37.17 -13.94
CA ALA A 483 -16.84 37.44 -13.24
C ALA A 483 -16.66 38.23 -11.93
N PHE A 484 -15.53 38.07 -11.24
CA PHE A 484 -15.24 38.78 -9.98
C PHE A 484 -14.51 40.13 -10.21
N ARG A 485 -14.72 41.04 -9.25
CA ARG A 485 -14.05 42.35 -9.19
C ARG A 485 -12.53 42.21 -9.21
N ALA A 486 -11.85 43.22 -9.76
CA ALA A 486 -10.42 43.19 -10.05
C ALA A 486 -9.54 42.87 -8.83
N GLU A 487 -9.93 43.34 -7.64
CA GLU A 487 -9.23 43.13 -6.37
C GLU A 487 -9.11 41.65 -5.94
N TYR A 488 -10.01 40.77 -6.38
CA TYR A 488 -9.98 39.34 -6.01
C TYR A 488 -9.26 38.43 -7.01
N ARG A 489 -8.81 38.98 -8.15
CA ARG A 489 -8.31 38.16 -9.27
C ARG A 489 -7.05 37.39 -8.92
N GLU A 490 -6.12 37.98 -8.17
CA GLU A 490 -4.89 37.31 -7.75
C GLU A 490 -5.16 36.17 -6.77
N GLU A 491 -6.09 36.35 -5.83
CA GLU A 491 -6.52 35.31 -4.88
C GLU A 491 -7.17 34.12 -5.62
N ILE A 492 -8.07 34.38 -6.57
CA ILE A 492 -8.69 33.35 -7.42
C ILE A 492 -7.62 32.61 -8.23
N ILE A 493 -6.68 33.33 -8.85
CA ILE A 493 -5.59 32.71 -9.64
C ILE A 493 -4.75 31.80 -8.75
N SER A 494 -4.32 32.29 -7.58
CA SER A 494 -3.52 31.53 -6.60
C SER A 494 -4.19 30.23 -6.16
N PHE A 495 -5.48 30.26 -5.83
CA PHE A 495 -6.22 29.04 -5.47
C PHE A 495 -6.36 28.05 -6.63
N MET A 496 -6.67 28.53 -7.83
CA MET A 496 -6.85 27.65 -8.98
C MET A 496 -5.52 27.04 -9.46
N ASP A 497 -4.41 27.80 -9.42
CA ASP A 497 -3.08 27.25 -9.67
C ASP A 497 -2.62 26.31 -8.55
N THR A 498 -3.06 26.50 -7.30
CA THR A 498 -2.87 25.48 -6.25
C THR A 498 -3.61 24.18 -6.60
N ILE A 499 -4.83 24.22 -7.13
CA ILE A 499 -5.56 23.02 -7.58
C ILE A 499 -4.83 22.28 -8.71
N ILE A 500 -4.16 23.01 -9.61
CA ILE A 500 -3.42 22.43 -10.74
C ILE A 500 -2.07 21.83 -10.32
N ASN A 501 -1.29 22.53 -9.48
CA ASN A 501 0.13 22.23 -9.25
C ASN A 501 0.46 21.62 -7.87
N CYS A 502 -0.52 21.47 -6.97
CA CYS A 502 -0.27 20.99 -5.60
C CYS A 502 0.13 19.49 -5.57
N PRO A 503 1.20 19.10 -4.83
CA PRO A 503 1.60 17.70 -4.71
C PRO A 503 0.59 16.88 -3.90
N ALA A 504 0.52 15.58 -4.17
CA ALA A 504 -0.38 14.67 -3.47
C ALA A 504 0.36 13.69 -2.55
N LYS A 505 -0.37 13.23 -1.53
CA LYS A 505 0.02 12.18 -0.60
C LYS A 505 -1.08 11.13 -0.51
N SER A 506 -0.70 9.86 -0.58
CA SER A 506 -1.60 8.76 -0.23
C SER A 506 -1.98 8.84 1.25
N LYS A 507 -3.28 9.01 1.54
CA LYS A 507 -3.79 9.20 2.90
C LYS A 507 -3.52 7.99 3.81
N ARG A 508 -3.68 6.78 3.28
CA ARG A 508 -3.46 5.51 4.02
C ARG A 508 -2.00 5.09 4.05
N PHE A 509 -1.27 5.21 2.94
CA PHE A 509 0.07 4.62 2.79
C PHE A 509 1.22 5.63 2.93
N GLY A 510 0.92 6.92 3.07
CA GLY A 510 1.90 7.95 3.44
C GLY A 510 2.81 8.45 2.32
N PHE A 511 2.99 7.69 1.24
CA PHE A 511 3.86 8.07 0.11
C PHE A 511 3.32 9.29 -0.66
N ARG A 512 4.24 10.10 -1.21
CA ARG A 512 3.92 11.24 -2.07
C ARG A 512 3.99 10.84 -3.54
N TYR A 513 3.21 11.51 -4.39
CA TYR A 513 3.24 11.36 -5.84
C TYR A 513 2.75 12.65 -6.51
N GLU A 514 3.00 12.76 -7.81
CA GLU A 514 2.53 13.86 -8.65
C GLU A 514 1.08 13.58 -9.09
N PRO A 515 0.07 14.36 -8.65
CA PRO A 515 -1.34 14.13 -9.01
C PRO A 515 -1.71 14.68 -10.40
N GLY A 516 -0.74 15.21 -11.15
CA GLY A 516 -0.92 15.72 -12.49
C GLY A 516 -1.82 16.97 -12.54
N VAL A 517 -2.12 17.42 -13.75
CA VAL A 517 -2.88 18.67 -13.97
C VAL A 517 -4.41 18.48 -14.08
N GLY A 518 -4.90 17.27 -13.85
CA GLY A 518 -6.33 16.93 -13.88
C GLY A 518 -7.12 17.53 -12.70
N VAL A 519 -8.45 17.50 -12.80
CA VAL A 519 -9.38 17.94 -11.76
C VAL A 519 -9.25 17.05 -10.51
N LYS A 520 -9.35 17.66 -9.33
CA LYS A 520 -9.25 16.96 -8.05
C LYS A 520 -10.66 16.61 -7.56
N SER A 521 -11.01 15.34 -7.59
CA SER A 521 -12.37 14.80 -7.37
C SER A 521 -12.98 15.03 -5.97
N GLY A 522 -12.21 15.56 -5.02
CA GLY A 522 -12.65 15.96 -3.68
C GLY A 522 -12.52 17.47 -3.41
N SER A 523 -12.52 18.31 -4.44
CA SER A 523 -12.47 19.78 -4.33
C SER A 523 -13.85 20.42 -4.52
N PRO A 524 -14.07 21.68 -4.08
CA PRO A 524 -15.30 22.42 -4.37
C PRO A 524 -15.53 22.67 -5.87
N THR A 525 -14.48 22.56 -6.68
CA THR A 525 -14.51 22.87 -8.11
C THR A 525 -14.92 21.70 -9.00
N THR A 526 -14.93 20.45 -8.52
CA THR A 526 -15.14 19.24 -9.35
C THR A 526 -16.40 19.32 -10.22
N THR A 527 -17.57 19.43 -9.60
CA THR A 527 -18.86 19.50 -10.31
C THR A 527 -18.99 20.73 -11.21
N PRO A 528 -18.81 21.98 -10.73
CA PRO A 528 -19.00 23.15 -11.59
C PRO A 528 -18.01 23.15 -12.76
N HIS A 529 -16.72 22.87 -12.53
CA HIS A 529 -15.72 22.95 -13.60
C HIS A 529 -15.90 21.83 -14.63
N ASN A 530 -16.18 20.59 -14.23
CA ASN A 530 -16.44 19.50 -15.18
C ASN A 530 -17.66 19.79 -16.06
N THR A 531 -18.73 20.36 -15.47
CA THR A 531 -19.92 20.78 -16.23
C THR A 531 -19.56 21.86 -17.26
N GLN A 532 -18.73 22.85 -16.91
CA GLN A 532 -18.24 23.87 -17.83
C GLN A 532 -17.38 23.28 -18.95
N TYR A 533 -16.48 22.33 -18.66
CA TYR A 533 -15.67 21.66 -19.68
C TYR A 533 -16.54 20.86 -20.65
N ASN A 534 -17.57 20.16 -20.15
CA ASN A 534 -18.54 19.43 -20.94
C ASN A 534 -19.33 20.38 -21.87
N GLY A 535 -19.91 21.45 -21.32
CA GLY A 535 -20.61 22.48 -22.10
C GLY A 535 -19.71 23.17 -23.15
N CYS A 536 -18.45 23.45 -22.82
CA CYS A 536 -17.48 24.04 -23.76
C CYS A 536 -17.13 23.09 -24.93
N VAL A 537 -17.07 21.78 -24.68
CA VAL A 537 -16.85 20.76 -25.73
C VAL A 537 -18.05 20.70 -26.67
N GLU A 538 -19.27 20.68 -26.15
CA GLU A 538 -20.49 20.72 -26.99
C GLU A 538 -20.60 22.04 -27.76
N PHE A 539 -20.39 23.19 -27.12
CA PHE A 539 -20.40 24.49 -27.80
C PHE A 539 -19.39 24.54 -28.96
N THR A 540 -18.22 23.94 -28.76
CA THR A 540 -17.20 23.82 -29.81
C THR A 540 -17.64 22.91 -30.95
N ALA A 541 -18.38 21.84 -30.65
CA ALA A 541 -18.97 20.96 -31.66
C ALA A 541 -20.05 21.67 -32.48
N LEU A 542 -20.98 22.37 -31.82
CA LEU A 542 -22.02 23.17 -32.45
C LEU A 542 -21.41 24.29 -33.32
N THR A 543 -20.34 24.95 -32.87
CA THR A 543 -19.61 25.97 -33.65
C THR A 543 -18.87 25.39 -34.88
N PHE A 544 -18.56 24.08 -34.89
CA PHE A 544 -18.04 23.42 -36.08
C PHE A 544 -19.14 23.06 -37.09
N GLU A 545 -20.33 22.73 -36.62
CA GLU A 545 -21.50 22.37 -37.44
C GLU A 545 -22.18 23.61 -38.04
N TYR A 546 -22.24 24.71 -37.26
CA TYR A 546 -22.92 25.96 -37.59
C TYR A 546 -21.94 27.15 -37.63
N PRO A 547 -20.92 27.15 -38.51
CA PRO A 547 -19.83 28.15 -38.49
C PRO A 547 -20.27 29.58 -38.79
N GLU A 548 -21.36 29.76 -39.55
CA GLU A 548 -21.92 31.06 -39.94
C GLU A 548 -22.99 31.58 -38.95
N SER A 549 -23.32 30.81 -37.91
CA SER A 549 -24.34 31.20 -36.92
C SER A 549 -23.76 32.11 -35.83
N ASN A 550 -24.60 33.00 -35.31
CA ASN A 550 -24.25 33.86 -34.18
C ASN A 550 -23.93 33.01 -32.94
N PRO A 551 -22.79 33.21 -32.26
CA PRO A 551 -22.41 32.47 -31.05
C PRO A 551 -23.48 32.40 -29.95
N GLU A 552 -24.35 33.40 -29.80
CA GLU A 552 -25.45 33.37 -28.83
C GLU A 552 -26.51 32.32 -29.16
N ASP A 553 -26.85 32.16 -30.45
CA ASP A 553 -27.81 31.16 -30.90
C ASP A 553 -27.21 29.75 -30.80
N VAL A 554 -25.92 29.61 -31.12
CA VAL A 554 -25.14 28.38 -30.90
C VAL A 554 -25.10 28.00 -29.41
N PHE A 555 -25.07 28.98 -28.49
CA PHE A 555 -25.04 28.73 -27.04
C PHE A 555 -26.38 28.23 -26.49
N ARG A 556 -27.50 28.68 -27.05
CA ARG A 556 -28.85 28.16 -26.74
C ARG A 556 -29.03 26.69 -27.14
N LEU A 557 -28.19 26.17 -28.05
CA LEU A 557 -28.24 24.78 -28.52
C LEU A 557 -27.43 23.77 -27.67
N ILE A 558 -26.81 24.18 -26.57
CA ILE A 558 -26.12 23.26 -25.64
C ILE A 558 -27.17 22.45 -24.87
N GLY A 559 -26.98 21.12 -24.76
CA GLY A 559 -27.90 20.23 -24.05
C GLY A 559 -27.63 20.08 -22.54
N PRO A 560 -28.53 19.40 -21.80
CA PRO A 560 -28.40 19.16 -20.36
C PRO A 560 -27.06 18.53 -19.95
N LYS A 561 -26.28 19.22 -19.10
CA LYS A 561 -24.99 18.77 -18.55
C LYS A 561 -24.98 18.74 -17.03
N CYS A 562 -24.35 17.72 -16.45
CA CYS A 562 -24.05 17.69 -15.02
C CYS A 562 -22.77 16.88 -14.75
N GLY A 563 -21.65 17.60 -14.63
CA GLY A 563 -20.32 17.01 -14.50
C GLY A 563 -19.82 16.43 -15.82
N ASP A 564 -19.34 15.19 -15.78
CA ASP A 564 -18.92 14.39 -16.93
C ASP A 564 -20.08 13.81 -17.74
N ASP A 565 -21.30 13.79 -17.18
CA ASP A 565 -22.51 13.26 -17.82
C ASP A 565 -23.26 14.38 -18.59
N GLY A 566 -23.87 14.03 -19.72
CA GLY A 566 -24.60 15.00 -20.55
C GLY A 566 -25.41 14.41 -21.70
N LEU A 567 -26.42 15.17 -22.13
CA LEU A 567 -27.19 14.97 -23.35
C LEU A 567 -26.84 16.02 -24.39
N ALA A 568 -26.92 15.67 -25.68
CA ALA A 568 -26.59 16.54 -26.80
C ALA A 568 -27.44 16.22 -28.04
N ARG A 569 -27.43 17.10 -29.05
CA ARG A 569 -28.17 16.90 -30.31
C ARG A 569 -27.48 15.87 -31.21
N ALA A 570 -28.22 14.94 -31.82
CA ALA A 570 -27.64 13.88 -32.63
C ALA A 570 -27.00 14.37 -33.95
N THR A 571 -27.31 15.61 -34.36
CA THR A 571 -26.66 16.33 -35.48
C THR A 571 -25.15 16.46 -35.27
N ILE A 572 -24.70 16.79 -34.05
CA ILE A 572 -23.28 17.04 -33.74
C ILE A 572 -22.48 15.78 -33.39
N HIS A 573 -23.02 14.57 -33.53
CA HIS A 573 -22.36 13.31 -33.16
C HIS A 573 -20.90 13.22 -33.66
N LYS A 574 -20.62 13.53 -34.93
CA LYS A 574 -19.25 13.54 -35.47
C LYS A 574 -18.41 14.70 -34.93
N SER A 575 -19.03 15.88 -34.83
CA SER A 575 -18.38 17.13 -34.45
C SER A 575 -18.02 17.19 -32.95
N ILE A 576 -18.76 16.51 -32.07
CA ILE A 576 -18.48 16.48 -30.62
C ILE A 576 -17.32 15.56 -30.25
N ILE A 577 -17.19 14.40 -30.93
CA ILE A 577 -16.00 13.54 -30.81
C ILE A 577 -14.75 14.30 -31.31
N ARG A 578 -14.88 15.05 -32.41
CA ARG A 578 -13.82 15.93 -32.93
C ARG A 578 -13.48 17.06 -31.95
N ALA A 579 -14.47 17.69 -31.33
CA ALA A 579 -14.28 18.74 -30.33
C ALA A 579 -13.53 18.21 -29.10
N ALA A 580 -13.98 17.10 -28.51
CA ALA A 580 -13.31 16.43 -27.39
C ALA A 580 -11.81 16.17 -27.69
N LYS A 581 -11.52 15.62 -28.87
CA LYS A 581 -10.15 15.35 -29.32
C LYS A 581 -9.27 16.61 -29.46
N ASN A 582 -9.84 17.77 -29.79
CA ASN A 582 -9.08 19.03 -29.83
C ASN A 582 -8.59 19.47 -28.44
N TYR A 583 -9.35 19.14 -27.39
CA TYR A 583 -8.97 19.37 -25.99
C TYR A 583 -8.15 18.23 -25.37
N GLY A 584 -7.94 17.11 -26.09
CA GLY A 584 -7.24 15.92 -25.57
C GLY A 584 -8.13 15.02 -24.71
N LEU A 585 -9.44 15.21 -24.79
CA LEU A 585 -10.44 14.39 -24.12
C LEU A 585 -10.86 13.21 -25.01
N GLU A 586 -11.43 12.19 -24.37
CA GLU A 586 -11.97 10.99 -25.00
C GLU A 586 -13.44 10.90 -24.57
N LEU A 587 -14.34 10.88 -25.55
CA LEU A 587 -15.79 10.95 -25.36
C LEU A 587 -16.46 9.75 -26.04
N LYS A 588 -17.31 9.05 -25.30
CA LYS A 588 -18.25 8.08 -25.84
C LYS A 588 -19.56 8.78 -26.17
N VAL A 589 -20.18 8.33 -27.27
CA VAL A 589 -21.45 8.86 -27.75
C VAL A 589 -22.34 7.69 -28.12
N GLU A 590 -23.53 7.63 -27.53
CA GLU A 590 -24.57 6.66 -27.86
C GLU A 590 -25.80 7.41 -28.37
N ARG A 591 -26.46 6.89 -29.42
CA ARG A 591 -27.69 7.50 -29.94
C ARG A 591 -28.89 7.00 -29.15
N TYR A 592 -29.85 7.88 -28.88
CA TYR A 592 -31.11 7.50 -28.27
C TYR A 592 -31.77 6.34 -29.04
N ASN A 593 -32.19 5.31 -28.31
CA ASN A 593 -32.94 4.19 -28.85
C ASN A 593 -34.19 4.00 -27.97
N PRO A 594 -35.42 4.18 -28.50
CA PRO A 594 -36.64 3.99 -27.74
C PRO A 594 -36.77 2.64 -27.03
N GLU A 595 -36.22 1.55 -27.58
CA GLU A 595 -36.24 0.23 -26.91
C GLU A 595 -35.34 0.15 -25.67
N LEU A 596 -34.30 1.00 -25.59
CA LEU A 596 -33.32 1.02 -24.49
C LEU A 596 -33.52 2.19 -23.53
N GLY A 597 -34.49 3.07 -23.80
CA GLY A 597 -34.64 4.35 -23.14
C GLY A 597 -33.45 5.30 -23.38
N LEU A 598 -33.47 6.44 -22.70
CA LEU A 598 -32.36 7.42 -22.69
C LEU A 598 -31.66 7.39 -21.33
N CYS A 599 -30.33 7.35 -21.29
CA CYS A 599 -29.56 7.42 -20.05
C CYS A 599 -29.05 8.85 -19.76
N PHE A 600 -29.30 9.34 -18.55
CA PHE A 600 -28.64 10.53 -18.00
C PHE A 600 -28.57 10.41 -16.47
N LEU A 601 -27.43 10.73 -15.86
CA LEU A 601 -27.18 10.62 -14.41
C LEU A 601 -27.37 9.21 -13.83
N SER A 602 -27.04 8.18 -14.62
CA SER A 602 -27.32 6.75 -14.31
C SER A 602 -28.82 6.42 -14.08
N ARG A 603 -29.73 7.27 -14.56
CA ARG A 603 -31.17 7.00 -14.70
C ARG A 603 -31.49 6.75 -16.16
N VAL A 604 -32.40 5.82 -16.39
CA VAL A 604 -32.98 5.51 -17.70
C VAL A 604 -34.38 6.12 -17.74
N TYR A 605 -34.60 7.03 -18.67
CA TYR A 605 -35.91 7.55 -19.06
C TYR A 605 -36.52 6.54 -20.02
N VAL A 606 -37.65 5.94 -19.64
CA VAL A 606 -38.20 4.80 -20.40
C VAL A 606 -38.78 5.24 -21.74
N ASP A 607 -39.46 6.38 -21.74
CA ASP A 607 -40.01 7.03 -22.93
C ASP A 607 -40.09 8.56 -22.69
N PRO A 608 -38.95 9.29 -22.83
CA PRO A 608 -38.88 10.71 -22.53
C PRO A 608 -39.74 11.61 -23.43
N LEU A 609 -40.37 11.10 -24.49
CA LEU A 609 -41.34 11.85 -25.30
C LEU A 609 -42.73 11.88 -24.65
N ASN A 610 -43.12 10.81 -23.95
CA ASN A 610 -44.49 10.63 -23.47
C ASN A 610 -44.62 10.60 -21.95
N THR A 611 -43.54 10.32 -21.21
CA THR A 611 -43.57 10.21 -19.75
C THR A 611 -42.27 10.66 -19.08
N THR A 612 -42.41 11.25 -17.89
CA THR A 612 -41.29 11.56 -16.99
C THR A 612 -40.78 10.34 -16.22
N THR A 613 -41.40 9.15 -16.37
CA THR A 613 -40.99 7.94 -15.64
C THR A 613 -39.52 7.58 -15.90
N THR A 614 -38.79 7.38 -14.81
CA THR A 614 -37.42 6.88 -14.83
C THR A 614 -37.25 5.62 -13.99
N MET A 615 -36.22 4.85 -14.31
CA MET A 615 -35.68 3.82 -13.42
C MET A 615 -34.16 3.97 -13.32
N GLN A 616 -33.54 3.37 -12.32
CA GLN A 616 -32.08 3.25 -12.29
C GLN A 616 -31.61 2.34 -13.43
N ASP A 617 -30.44 2.58 -14.02
CA ASP A 617 -29.90 1.66 -15.02
C ASP A 617 -29.91 0.22 -14.48
N PRO A 618 -30.64 -0.70 -15.13
CA PRO A 618 -31.03 -1.96 -14.49
C PRO A 618 -29.83 -2.88 -14.35
N LEU A 619 -29.03 -3.06 -15.40
CA LEU A 619 -27.86 -3.93 -15.39
C LEU A 619 -26.80 -3.44 -14.38
N ARG A 620 -26.51 -2.13 -14.35
CA ARG A 620 -25.65 -1.50 -13.33
C ARG A 620 -26.17 -1.70 -11.90
N THR A 621 -27.46 -1.89 -11.73
CA THR A 621 -28.11 -2.07 -10.42
C THR A 621 -28.09 -3.52 -9.98
N LEU A 622 -28.54 -4.45 -10.82
CA LEU A 622 -28.56 -5.90 -10.54
C LEU A 622 -27.17 -6.42 -10.14
N ARG A 623 -26.12 -5.99 -10.86
CA ARG A 623 -24.72 -6.35 -10.59
C ARG A 623 -24.20 -5.91 -9.21
N LYS A 624 -24.85 -5.00 -8.47
CA LYS A 624 -24.34 -4.46 -7.17
C LYS A 624 -25.36 -4.45 -6.03
N LEU A 625 -26.61 -4.86 -6.28
CA LEU A 625 -27.71 -4.63 -5.34
C LEU A 625 -27.45 -5.35 -4.00
N HIS A 626 -27.02 -6.61 -4.09
CA HIS A 626 -26.71 -7.60 -3.03
C HIS A 626 -25.52 -7.29 -2.08
N LEU A 627 -24.81 -6.18 -2.28
CA LEU A 627 -23.65 -5.76 -1.46
C LEU A 627 -24.02 -4.60 -0.53
N THR A 628 -23.46 -4.52 0.68
CA THR A 628 -23.58 -3.36 1.57
C THR A 628 -22.24 -2.91 2.14
N THR A 629 -22.01 -1.60 2.16
CA THR A 629 -20.85 -0.92 2.76
C THR A 629 -21.15 -0.37 4.17
N ARG A 630 -22.30 -0.74 4.76
CA ARG A 630 -22.62 -0.45 6.17
C ARG A 630 -21.59 -1.14 7.08
N ASP A 631 -21.17 -0.43 8.12
CA ASP A 631 -20.11 -0.86 9.04
C ASP A 631 -20.33 -2.30 9.54
N PRO A 632 -19.31 -3.20 9.56
CA PRO A 632 -19.45 -4.59 9.99
C PRO A 632 -20.06 -4.78 11.39
N THR A 633 -19.93 -3.81 12.28
CA THR A 633 -20.54 -3.82 13.62
C THR A 633 -22.07 -3.71 13.61
N ILE A 634 -22.65 -3.20 12.52
CA ILE A 634 -24.11 -3.11 12.33
C ILE A 634 -24.65 -4.49 11.92
N PRO A 635 -25.70 -5.03 12.57
CA PRO A 635 -26.32 -6.29 12.18
C PRO A 635 -26.66 -6.36 10.68
N LEU A 636 -26.42 -7.51 10.06
CA LEU A 636 -26.56 -7.66 8.60
C LEU A 636 -28.00 -7.41 8.14
N ALA A 637 -29.00 -7.87 8.89
CA ALA A 637 -30.41 -7.63 8.64
C ALA A 637 -30.76 -6.13 8.58
N ASP A 638 -30.21 -5.34 9.52
CA ASP A 638 -30.42 -3.88 9.55
C ASP A 638 -29.76 -3.20 8.36
N ALA A 639 -28.55 -3.62 8.01
CA ALA A 639 -27.81 -3.09 6.87
C ALA A 639 -28.50 -3.39 5.53
N ALA A 640 -29.01 -4.62 5.37
CA ALA A 640 -29.81 -5.04 4.23
C ALA A 640 -31.09 -4.20 4.11
N CYS A 641 -31.88 -4.10 5.20
CA CYS A 641 -33.12 -3.32 5.22
C CYS A 641 -32.87 -1.83 4.95
N ASP A 642 -31.87 -1.21 5.60
CA ASP A 642 -31.51 0.20 5.39
C ASP A 642 -31.19 0.51 3.91
N ARG A 643 -30.54 -0.44 3.23
CA ARG A 643 -30.15 -0.32 1.82
C ARG A 643 -31.34 -0.46 0.89
N VAL A 644 -32.11 -1.56 0.99
CA VAL A 644 -33.23 -1.79 0.05
C VAL A 644 -34.40 -0.84 0.27
N GLU A 645 -34.59 -0.31 1.49
CA GLU A 645 -35.49 0.84 1.72
C GLU A 645 -35.08 2.08 0.90
N GLY A 646 -33.77 2.30 0.68
CA GLY A 646 -33.28 3.39 -0.17
C GLY A 646 -33.64 3.21 -1.65
N TYR A 647 -33.54 1.98 -2.17
CA TYR A 647 -33.95 1.65 -3.53
C TYR A 647 -35.48 1.72 -3.70
N LEU A 648 -36.25 1.24 -2.72
CA LEU A 648 -37.72 1.37 -2.74
C LEU A 648 -38.22 2.80 -2.58
N CYS A 649 -37.36 3.78 -2.30
CA CYS A 649 -37.73 5.19 -2.42
C CYS A 649 -37.68 5.70 -3.87
N THR A 650 -36.77 5.21 -4.72
CA THR A 650 -36.54 5.70 -6.11
C THR A 650 -37.00 4.77 -7.22
N ASP A 651 -37.20 3.50 -6.89
CA ASP A 651 -37.39 2.38 -7.82
C ASP A 651 -38.42 1.38 -7.24
N ALA A 652 -39.47 1.91 -6.57
CA ALA A 652 -40.56 1.13 -5.97
C ALA A 652 -41.37 0.32 -7.00
N LEU A 653 -41.45 0.85 -8.23
CA LEU A 653 -42.26 0.33 -9.33
C LEU A 653 -41.41 -0.34 -10.42
N THR A 654 -40.08 -0.23 -10.35
CA THR A 654 -39.16 -0.91 -11.29
C THR A 654 -39.27 -2.43 -11.11
N PRO A 655 -39.71 -3.19 -12.14
CA PRO A 655 -39.82 -4.65 -12.05
C PRO A 655 -38.46 -5.30 -11.76
N LEU A 656 -38.46 -6.49 -11.16
CA LEU A 656 -37.27 -7.26 -10.73
C LEU A 656 -36.47 -6.61 -9.60
N ILE A 657 -36.09 -5.33 -9.72
CA ILE A 657 -35.38 -4.55 -8.69
C ILE A 657 -36.27 -4.33 -7.47
N SER A 658 -37.50 -3.87 -7.66
CA SER A 658 -38.43 -3.66 -6.55
C SER A 658 -38.83 -4.99 -5.90
N ASP A 659 -38.99 -6.06 -6.68
CA ASP A 659 -39.38 -7.39 -6.22
C ASP A 659 -38.27 -8.06 -5.41
N TYR A 660 -37.02 -7.96 -5.85
CA TYR A 660 -35.85 -8.31 -5.05
C TYR A 660 -35.83 -7.51 -3.73
N CYS A 661 -36.03 -6.19 -3.77
CA CYS A 661 -36.01 -5.36 -2.56
C CYS A 661 -37.13 -5.75 -1.57
N LYS A 662 -38.33 -6.05 -2.08
CA LYS A 662 -39.47 -6.55 -1.30
C LYS A 662 -39.17 -7.94 -0.70
N MET A 663 -38.51 -8.84 -1.43
CA MET A 663 -38.05 -10.14 -0.93
C MET A 663 -37.03 -9.98 0.21
N VAL A 664 -36.02 -9.12 0.05
CA VAL A 664 -35.02 -8.83 1.09
C VAL A 664 -35.70 -8.30 2.36
N LEU A 665 -36.63 -7.35 2.24
CA LEU A 665 -37.38 -6.86 3.39
C LEU A 665 -38.23 -7.96 4.04
N ARG A 666 -38.93 -8.77 3.26
CA ARG A 666 -39.77 -9.88 3.77
C ARG A 666 -38.98 -10.87 4.61
N LEU A 667 -37.74 -11.17 4.22
CA LEU A 667 -36.91 -12.18 4.88
C LEU A 667 -36.05 -11.61 6.02
N TYR A 668 -35.53 -10.37 5.90
CA TYR A 668 -34.70 -9.77 6.96
C TYR A 668 -35.47 -8.97 8.01
N ARG A 669 -36.63 -8.37 7.70
CA ARG A 669 -37.38 -7.56 8.69
C ARG A 669 -37.71 -8.31 10.01
N PRO A 670 -38.01 -9.62 10.03
CA PRO A 670 -38.21 -10.36 11.28
C PRO A 670 -36.97 -10.49 12.18
N THR A 671 -35.76 -10.38 11.61
CA THR A 671 -34.48 -10.47 12.34
C THR A 671 -33.78 -9.11 12.48
N ALA A 672 -34.34 -8.06 11.89
CA ALA A 672 -33.87 -6.69 12.02
C ALA A 672 -34.26 -6.08 13.38
N SER A 673 -33.44 -5.14 13.84
CA SER A 673 -33.75 -4.24 14.94
C SER A 673 -35.00 -3.40 14.64
N LYS A 674 -35.74 -3.02 15.68
CA LYS A 674 -36.87 -2.10 15.57
C LYS A 674 -36.49 -0.80 14.84
N GLU A 675 -37.45 -0.18 14.19
CA GLU A 675 -37.18 0.98 13.34
C GLU A 675 -36.59 2.16 14.14
N GLU A 676 -37.04 2.42 15.37
CA GLU A 676 -36.50 3.52 16.18
C GLU A 676 -35.00 3.33 16.44
N VAL A 677 -34.57 2.10 16.69
CA VAL A 677 -33.15 1.74 16.91
C VAL A 677 -32.33 1.89 15.63
N ARG A 678 -32.91 1.57 14.47
CA ARG A 678 -32.27 1.80 13.16
C ARG A 678 -32.17 3.30 12.86
N ASN A 679 -33.20 4.07 13.18
CA ASN A 679 -33.35 5.50 12.91
C ASN A 679 -32.40 6.36 13.75
N GLN A 680 -32.12 5.97 15.00
CA GLN A 680 -31.14 6.62 15.87
C GLN A 680 -29.67 6.48 15.40
N ARG A 681 -29.37 5.56 14.47
CA ARG A 681 -28.00 5.34 14.00
C ARG A 681 -27.60 6.41 12.99
N ARG A 682 -26.64 7.27 13.37
CA ARG A 682 -26.01 8.29 12.51
C ARG A 682 -25.60 7.80 11.11
N SER A 683 -25.30 6.51 10.97
CA SER A 683 -24.85 5.89 9.72
C SER A 683 -25.96 5.25 8.87
N ARG A 684 -27.25 5.28 9.27
CA ARG A 684 -28.39 4.68 8.52
C ARG A 684 -28.37 5.06 7.05
N ASN A 685 -28.27 6.36 6.77
CA ASN A 685 -28.34 6.90 5.43
C ASN A 685 -26.98 6.90 4.69
N LYS A 686 -25.94 6.23 5.20
CA LYS A 686 -24.60 6.19 4.58
C LYS A 686 -24.61 5.70 3.11
N GLU A 687 -25.53 4.79 2.78
CA GLU A 687 -25.67 4.22 1.44
C GLU A 687 -26.79 4.85 0.61
N LYS A 688 -27.55 5.80 1.18
CA LYS A 688 -28.59 6.54 0.46
C LYS A 688 -27.92 7.76 -0.19
N PRO A 689 -28.26 8.11 -1.45
CA PRO A 689 -27.72 9.31 -2.07
C PRO A 689 -28.28 10.56 -1.37
N TYR A 690 -27.52 11.67 -1.38
CA TYR A 690 -27.83 12.82 -0.51
C TYR A 690 -29.19 13.48 -0.83
N TRP A 691 -29.60 13.52 -2.10
CA TRP A 691 -30.90 14.08 -2.51
C TRP A 691 -32.09 13.33 -1.93
N LEU A 692 -31.93 12.03 -1.64
CA LEU A 692 -32.94 11.21 -0.96
C LEU A 692 -33.11 11.55 0.52
N THR A 693 -32.23 12.38 1.08
CA THR A 693 -32.35 12.94 2.44
C THR A 693 -32.89 14.37 2.46
N CYS A 694 -33.30 14.89 1.30
CA CYS A 694 -33.77 16.26 1.08
C CYS A 694 -35.11 16.29 0.29
N ASP A 695 -36.00 15.34 0.57
CA ASP A 695 -37.37 15.25 0.03
C ASP A 695 -37.51 15.23 -1.51
N GLY A 696 -36.52 14.64 -2.20
CA GLY A 696 -36.57 14.39 -3.64
C GLY A 696 -36.45 12.90 -4.00
N SER A 697 -37.44 12.38 -4.72
CA SER A 697 -37.34 11.08 -5.41
C SER A 697 -37.52 11.23 -6.91
N TRP A 698 -37.03 10.23 -7.65
CA TRP A 698 -37.16 10.16 -9.10
C TRP A 698 -38.60 9.74 -9.48
N PRO A 699 -39.23 10.37 -10.47
CA PRO A 699 -40.60 10.06 -10.89
C PRO A 699 -40.72 8.63 -11.44
N GLN A 700 -41.79 7.93 -11.01
CA GLN A 700 -42.26 6.67 -11.56
C GLN A 700 -43.80 6.65 -11.54
N HIS A 701 -44.45 6.46 -12.69
CA HIS A 701 -45.91 6.36 -12.77
C HIS A 701 -46.35 4.88 -12.85
N PRO A 702 -47.37 4.44 -12.09
CA PRO A 702 -47.81 3.03 -12.09
C PRO A 702 -48.23 2.48 -13.46
N GLN A 703 -48.76 3.34 -14.32
CA GLN A 703 -49.15 2.98 -15.70
C GLN A 703 -47.96 2.58 -16.58
N ASP A 704 -46.76 3.08 -16.27
CA ASP A 704 -45.54 2.86 -17.07
C ASP A 704 -44.76 1.62 -16.61
N ALA A 705 -45.30 0.82 -15.68
CA ALA A 705 -44.67 -0.40 -15.18
C ALA A 705 -44.34 -1.40 -16.30
N HIS A 706 -45.17 -1.47 -17.34
CA HIS A 706 -44.90 -2.30 -18.52
C HIS A 706 -43.72 -1.76 -19.35
N LEU A 707 -43.63 -0.44 -19.55
CA LEU A 707 -42.50 0.21 -20.24
C LEU A 707 -41.18 0.00 -19.47
N MET A 708 -41.20 0.14 -18.14
CA MET A 708 -40.05 -0.20 -17.30
C MET A 708 -39.63 -1.68 -17.46
N LYS A 709 -40.58 -2.62 -17.57
CA LYS A 709 -40.26 -4.04 -17.83
C LYS A 709 -39.61 -4.23 -19.20
N GLN A 710 -40.18 -3.64 -20.27
CA GLN A 710 -39.65 -3.75 -21.64
C GLN A 710 -38.22 -3.20 -21.75
N VAL A 711 -37.97 -2.00 -21.24
CA VAL A 711 -36.64 -1.39 -21.27
C VAL A 711 -35.66 -2.17 -20.38
N LEU A 712 -36.12 -2.76 -19.27
CA LEU A 712 -35.29 -3.63 -18.44
C LEU A 712 -34.87 -4.90 -19.19
N ILE A 713 -35.79 -5.58 -19.87
CA ILE A 713 -35.50 -6.74 -20.74
C ILE A 713 -34.42 -6.36 -21.76
N LYS A 714 -34.64 -5.28 -22.52
CA LYS A 714 -33.75 -4.83 -23.59
C LYS A 714 -32.37 -4.40 -23.11
N ARG A 715 -32.26 -3.66 -21.99
CA ARG A 715 -30.98 -3.22 -21.41
C ARG A 715 -30.21 -4.31 -20.67
N THR A 716 -30.87 -5.36 -20.19
CA THR A 716 -30.22 -6.48 -19.49
C THR A 716 -29.92 -7.67 -20.39
N ALA A 717 -30.57 -7.76 -21.56
CA ALA A 717 -30.55 -8.93 -22.44
C ALA A 717 -30.99 -10.23 -21.73
N ILE A 718 -31.87 -10.12 -20.74
CA ILE A 718 -32.49 -11.26 -20.05
C ILE A 718 -33.92 -11.42 -20.58
N ASP A 719 -34.27 -12.63 -21.03
CA ASP A 719 -35.61 -12.94 -21.56
C ASP A 719 -36.73 -12.66 -20.54
N GLU A 720 -37.92 -12.29 -21.04
CA GLU A 720 -39.08 -12.00 -20.20
C GLU A 720 -39.47 -13.18 -19.30
N ASP A 721 -39.50 -14.41 -19.83
CA ASP A 721 -39.76 -15.64 -19.08
C ASP A 721 -38.76 -15.86 -17.93
N LYS A 722 -37.50 -15.43 -18.11
CA LYS A 722 -36.46 -15.54 -17.08
C LYS A 722 -36.63 -14.48 -16.00
N ILE A 723 -36.99 -13.26 -16.37
CA ILE A 723 -37.33 -12.18 -15.43
C ILE A 723 -38.55 -12.58 -14.59
N ASP A 724 -39.62 -13.09 -15.21
CA ASP A 724 -40.82 -13.49 -14.48
C ASP A 724 -40.57 -14.74 -13.60
N SER A 725 -39.74 -15.68 -14.07
CA SER A 725 -39.24 -16.79 -13.25
C SER A 725 -38.44 -16.31 -12.03
N LEU A 726 -37.58 -15.29 -12.17
CA LEU A 726 -36.85 -14.68 -11.06
C LEU A 726 -37.77 -13.93 -10.09
N ILE A 727 -38.76 -13.19 -10.57
CA ILE A 727 -39.77 -12.52 -9.73
C ILE A 727 -40.60 -13.55 -8.96
N GLY A 728 -41.08 -14.61 -9.62
CA GLY A 728 -41.75 -15.74 -8.98
C GLY A 728 -40.85 -16.44 -7.95
N ARG A 729 -39.55 -16.58 -8.23
CA ARG A 729 -38.56 -17.11 -7.30
C ARG A 729 -38.42 -16.23 -6.06
N PHE A 730 -38.30 -14.91 -6.20
CA PHE A 730 -38.22 -13.96 -5.09
C PHE A 730 -39.46 -13.99 -4.20
N ALA A 731 -40.65 -14.20 -4.76
CA ALA A 731 -41.88 -14.40 -4.01
C ALA A 731 -41.87 -15.72 -3.20
N ALA A 732 -41.35 -16.80 -3.78
CA ALA A 732 -41.34 -18.14 -3.17
C ALA A 732 -40.22 -18.39 -2.13
N MET A 733 -39.13 -17.62 -2.14
CA MET A 733 -37.99 -17.79 -1.21
C MET A 733 -38.41 -17.74 0.26
N LYS A 734 -37.72 -18.53 1.08
CA LYS A 734 -37.81 -18.57 2.55
C LYS A 734 -36.48 -18.22 3.22
N ASP A 735 -35.36 -18.38 2.51
CA ASP A 735 -34.03 -17.96 2.91
C ASP A 735 -33.39 -17.07 1.81
N VAL A 736 -32.60 -16.08 2.22
CA VAL A 736 -31.94 -15.07 1.37
C VAL A 736 -30.73 -15.61 0.59
N TRP A 737 -30.25 -16.80 0.95
CA TRP A 737 -29.13 -17.50 0.32
C TRP A 737 -29.56 -18.60 -0.66
N GLU A 738 -30.86 -18.75 -0.91
CA GLU A 738 -31.36 -19.64 -1.97
C GLU A 738 -30.90 -19.18 -3.37
N LYS A 739 -30.61 -20.12 -4.30
CA LYS A 739 -30.11 -19.78 -5.65
C LYS A 739 -31.08 -18.86 -6.39
N ILE A 740 -30.57 -17.67 -6.74
CA ILE A 740 -31.23 -16.62 -7.54
C ILE A 740 -30.35 -16.08 -8.68
N THR A 741 -29.12 -16.56 -8.81
CA THR A 741 -28.16 -16.06 -9.80
C THR A 741 -28.52 -16.54 -11.20
N TYR A 742 -28.68 -15.57 -12.11
CA TYR A 742 -28.72 -15.76 -13.56
C TYR A 742 -27.28 -15.76 -14.10
N ASP A 743 -26.93 -16.81 -14.83
CA ASP A 743 -25.59 -17.00 -15.38
C ASP A 743 -25.48 -16.22 -16.72
N SER A 744 -24.59 -15.22 -16.76
CA SER A 744 -24.32 -14.34 -17.91
C SER A 744 -23.16 -14.86 -18.75
N GLU A 745 -23.25 -14.80 -20.08
CA GLU A 745 -22.24 -15.40 -20.98
C GLU A 745 -20.88 -14.66 -21.01
N GLU A 746 -20.83 -13.35 -20.74
CA GLU A 746 -19.59 -12.55 -20.77
C GLU A 746 -19.43 -11.61 -19.55
N THR A 747 -18.24 -11.63 -18.92
CA THR A 747 -17.90 -10.73 -17.81
C THR A 747 -17.25 -9.45 -18.32
N ALA A 748 -17.92 -8.30 -18.14
CA ALA A 748 -17.42 -6.99 -18.56
C ALA A 748 -16.35 -6.35 -17.62
N ALA A 749 -15.68 -7.16 -16.78
CA ALA A 749 -14.69 -6.69 -15.82
C ALA A 749 -13.33 -6.49 -16.50
N THR A 750 -12.65 -5.37 -16.22
CA THR A 750 -11.30 -5.10 -16.74
C THR A 750 -10.34 -4.68 -15.64
N HIS A 751 -9.10 -5.17 -15.74
CA HIS A 751 -8.03 -4.88 -14.79
C HIS A 751 -8.34 -5.33 -13.35
N THR A 752 -8.94 -6.52 -13.25
CA THR A 752 -9.23 -7.23 -12.00
C THR A 752 -8.82 -8.69 -12.16
N PHE A 753 -8.65 -9.41 -11.05
CA PHE A 753 -8.54 -10.86 -11.02
C PHE A 753 -9.86 -11.39 -10.45
N ASP A 754 -10.42 -12.43 -11.07
CA ASP A 754 -11.57 -13.17 -10.57
C ASP A 754 -11.10 -14.24 -9.56
N GLU A 755 -12.02 -14.99 -8.94
CA GLU A 755 -11.65 -16.09 -8.02
C GLU A 755 -10.80 -17.18 -8.73
N ASP A 756 -11.03 -17.39 -10.03
CA ASP A 756 -10.25 -18.30 -10.88
C ASP A 756 -8.96 -17.66 -11.46
N GLY A 757 -8.65 -16.41 -11.12
CA GLY A 757 -7.43 -15.71 -11.53
C GLY A 757 -7.63 -14.70 -12.67
N VAL A 758 -6.72 -14.68 -13.65
CA VAL A 758 -6.77 -13.74 -14.78
C VAL A 758 -7.76 -14.23 -15.82
N THR A 759 -8.87 -13.53 -16.00
CA THR A 759 -9.86 -13.81 -17.06
C THR A 759 -9.16 -13.77 -18.44
N PRO A 760 -9.26 -14.81 -19.28
CA PRO A 760 -8.63 -14.81 -20.61
C PRO A 760 -9.07 -13.60 -21.46
N GLY A 761 -8.11 -12.83 -21.96
CA GLY A 761 -8.37 -11.59 -22.72
C GLY A 761 -8.36 -10.29 -21.91
N SER A 762 -8.29 -10.34 -20.57
CA SER A 762 -8.19 -9.15 -19.71
C SER A 762 -6.80 -8.46 -19.70
N VAL A 763 -5.82 -9.09 -20.36
CA VAL A 763 -4.43 -8.59 -20.48
C VAL A 763 -4.26 -7.88 -21.82
N ASP A 764 -4.31 -6.55 -21.78
CA ASP A 764 -4.14 -5.64 -22.92
C ASP A 764 -2.76 -4.96 -22.92
N GLU A 765 -2.51 -4.05 -23.87
CA GLU A 765 -1.28 -3.23 -23.89
C GLU A 765 -1.09 -2.42 -22.59
N SER A 766 -2.17 -2.12 -21.85
CA SER A 766 -2.08 -1.40 -20.58
C SER A 766 -1.38 -2.21 -19.48
N PHE A 767 -1.37 -3.54 -19.55
CA PHE A 767 -0.58 -4.38 -18.64
C PHE A 767 0.92 -4.22 -18.88
N GLN A 768 1.33 -4.06 -20.14
CA GLN A 768 2.72 -3.79 -20.48
C GLN A 768 3.12 -2.37 -20.05
N GLN A 769 2.27 -1.36 -20.28
CA GLN A 769 2.47 0.00 -19.76
C GLN A 769 2.54 0.05 -18.23
N LEU A 770 1.75 -0.77 -17.52
CA LEU A 770 1.79 -0.91 -16.06
C LEU A 770 3.12 -1.50 -15.58
N ASN A 771 3.65 -2.50 -16.29
CA ASN A 771 4.96 -3.07 -15.97
C ASN A 771 6.11 -2.12 -16.30
N ASP A 772 6.04 -1.39 -17.42
CA ASP A 772 7.02 -0.38 -17.80
C ASP A 772 7.02 0.79 -16.79
N ALA A 773 5.85 1.24 -16.33
CA ALA A 773 5.72 2.28 -15.30
C ALA A 773 6.29 1.81 -13.94
N LYS A 774 5.98 0.57 -13.52
CA LYS A 774 6.59 -0.06 -12.33
C LYS A 774 8.12 -0.15 -12.46
N GLN A 775 8.64 -0.56 -13.61
CA GLN A 775 10.09 -0.63 -13.87
C GLN A 775 10.74 0.76 -13.87
N THR A 776 10.08 1.76 -14.45
CA THR A 776 10.58 3.15 -14.49
C THR A 776 10.63 3.79 -13.11
N ARG A 777 9.65 3.50 -12.24
CA ARG A 777 9.69 3.91 -10.83
C ARG A 777 10.77 3.18 -10.03
N ALA A 778 11.02 1.90 -10.34
CA ALA A 778 12.08 1.13 -9.67
C ALA A 778 13.49 1.55 -10.10
N ASN A 779 13.69 1.97 -11.35
CA ASN A 779 15.01 2.25 -11.94
C ASN A 779 15.05 3.54 -12.81
N PRO A 780 14.75 4.72 -12.24
CA PRO A 780 14.62 5.97 -13.01
C PRO A 780 15.89 6.42 -13.75
N GLY A 781 17.05 5.86 -13.43
CA GLY A 781 18.33 6.17 -14.09
C GLY A 781 18.68 5.30 -15.31
N THR A 782 18.02 4.15 -15.53
CA THR A 782 18.43 3.17 -16.56
C THR A 782 17.34 2.75 -17.53
N SER A 783 16.06 2.90 -17.16
CA SER A 783 14.93 2.53 -18.03
C SER A 783 14.45 3.70 -18.88
N ARG A 784 15.02 3.84 -20.08
CA ARG A 784 14.32 4.54 -21.18
C ARG A 784 13.31 3.58 -21.81
N PRO A 785 12.10 4.03 -22.19
CA PRO A 785 11.17 3.21 -22.95
C PRO A 785 11.83 2.73 -24.25
N ARG A 786 11.73 1.42 -24.53
CA ARG A 786 12.07 0.87 -25.84
C ARG A 786 10.94 1.22 -26.81
N GLU A 787 11.04 2.37 -27.46
CA GLU A 787 10.23 2.62 -28.65
C GLU A 787 10.57 1.57 -29.72
N ASN A 788 9.65 0.65 -29.97
CA ASN A 788 9.73 -0.31 -31.08
C ASN A 788 9.39 0.40 -32.41
N ARG A 789 10.22 1.38 -32.81
CA ARG A 789 10.13 1.95 -34.17
C ARG A 789 10.83 1.04 -35.16
N GLY A 790 10.07 0.55 -36.14
CA GLY A 790 10.61 -0.17 -37.28
C GLY A 790 11.67 0.62 -38.04
N ARG A 791 12.63 -0.10 -38.64
CA ARG A 791 13.75 0.49 -39.38
C ARG A 791 13.30 1.43 -40.51
N SER A 792 13.78 2.67 -40.47
CA SER A 792 14.25 3.38 -41.66
C SER A 792 15.37 4.34 -41.28
N SER A 793 16.51 4.25 -41.95
CA SER A 793 17.71 5.05 -41.67
C SER A 793 17.65 6.42 -42.33
N GLN A 794 17.89 7.49 -41.56
CA GLN A 794 18.85 8.56 -41.87
C GLN A 794 18.97 9.49 -40.65
N GLY A 795 20.18 9.98 -40.39
CA GLY A 795 20.50 10.72 -39.16
C GLY A 795 20.28 12.21 -39.29
N TYR A 796 19.88 12.85 -38.19
CA TYR A 796 20.04 14.29 -37.94
C TYR A 796 20.38 14.49 -36.46
N GLU A 797 21.33 15.40 -36.19
CA GLU A 797 21.79 15.74 -34.85
C GLU A 797 20.76 16.59 -34.10
N VAL A 798 20.73 16.48 -32.76
CA VAL A 798 19.88 17.28 -31.88
C VAL A 798 20.70 18.41 -31.26
N PRO A 799 20.34 19.70 -31.45
CA PRO A 799 20.99 20.80 -30.75
C PRO A 799 20.73 20.76 -29.25
N GLY A 800 21.78 20.97 -28.44
CA GLY A 800 21.67 20.96 -26.99
C GLY A 800 20.86 22.13 -26.42
N ARG A 801 20.03 21.87 -25.40
CA ARG A 801 19.39 22.93 -24.61
C ARG A 801 20.33 23.42 -23.51
N THR A 802 20.43 24.74 -23.42
CA THR A 802 21.15 25.50 -22.40
C THR A 802 20.52 25.32 -21.01
N CYS A 803 21.37 25.23 -19.97
CA CYS A 803 20.96 25.33 -18.59
C CYS A 803 21.30 26.73 -18.06
N GLU A 804 20.29 27.52 -17.71
CA GLU A 804 20.50 28.75 -16.94
C GLU A 804 20.54 28.42 -15.44
N ARG A 805 21.54 28.96 -14.74
CA ARG A 805 21.76 28.76 -13.30
C ARG A 805 21.15 29.93 -12.52
N ALA A 806 20.41 29.63 -11.46
CA ALA A 806 20.12 30.61 -10.41
C ALA A 806 21.39 30.98 -9.63
N SER A 807 21.53 32.25 -9.27
CA SER A 807 22.70 32.84 -8.62
C SER A 807 22.59 32.85 -7.09
N GLY A 808 23.62 32.32 -6.42
CA GLY A 808 23.86 32.52 -4.98
C GLY A 808 24.93 33.60 -4.72
N PRO A 809 24.94 34.24 -3.53
CA PRO A 809 25.83 35.38 -3.25
C PRO A 809 27.30 35.01 -3.02
N ARG A 810 28.18 36.00 -3.26
CA ARG A 810 29.64 36.03 -2.95
C ARG A 810 29.85 36.00 -1.42
N GLN A 811 30.98 35.63 -0.81
CA GLN A 811 32.43 35.69 -1.11
C GLN A 811 33.12 34.56 -0.24
N SER A 812 34.42 34.19 -0.26
CA SER A 812 35.66 34.95 -0.42
C SER A 812 36.93 34.11 -0.71
N ALA A 813 37.88 34.70 -1.43
CA ALA A 813 39.35 34.62 -1.27
C ALA A 813 40.18 33.32 -1.53
N ARG A 814 40.93 33.38 -2.66
CA ARG A 814 42.38 33.08 -2.84
C ARG A 814 42.95 31.68 -2.49
N LEU A 815 43.52 31.01 -3.51
CA LEU A 815 44.98 30.92 -3.73
C LEU A 815 45.32 30.46 -5.17
N SER A 816 46.61 30.46 -5.53
CA SER A 816 47.15 30.69 -6.89
C SER A 816 47.51 29.45 -7.73
N LYS A 817 47.73 29.66 -9.03
CA LYS A 817 48.35 28.72 -10.00
C LYS A 817 49.84 29.04 -10.25
N GLN A 818 50.53 28.08 -10.90
CA GLN A 818 51.91 28.10 -11.44
C GLN A 818 53.04 27.96 -10.40
N ASP A 819 54.15 27.24 -10.63
CA ASP A 819 54.55 26.14 -11.55
C ASP A 819 55.86 25.52 -10.98
N GLY A 820 56.37 24.33 -11.31
CA GLY A 820 55.92 23.23 -12.20
C GLY A 820 57.06 22.21 -12.47
N ARG A 821 56.80 21.21 -13.34
CA ARG A 821 57.71 20.17 -13.91
C ARG A 821 58.07 18.88 -13.14
N ASP A 822 58.16 17.82 -13.95
CA ASP A 822 58.90 16.55 -13.87
C ASP A 822 58.57 15.47 -12.82
N SER A 823 57.68 14.54 -13.20
CA SER A 823 58.06 13.12 -13.37
C SER A 823 57.04 12.33 -14.22
N LYS A 824 57.46 11.19 -14.78
CA LYS A 824 56.78 10.47 -15.87
C LYS A 824 55.62 9.59 -15.38
N SER A 825 54.49 9.59 -16.09
CA SER A 825 53.44 8.57 -15.96
C SER A 825 53.23 7.81 -17.28
N ASN A 826 53.53 6.51 -17.30
CA ASN A 826 53.07 5.62 -18.36
C ASN A 826 51.59 5.27 -18.14
N GLY A 827 50.77 5.39 -19.18
CA GLY A 827 49.37 4.96 -19.16
C GLY A 827 49.14 3.57 -19.77
N ASN A 828 47.87 3.18 -19.76
CA ASN A 828 47.24 2.06 -20.48
C ASN A 828 47.54 0.62 -20.00
N VAL A 829 46.54 0.03 -19.33
CA VAL A 829 46.18 -1.38 -19.53
C VAL A 829 44.72 -1.44 -19.98
N THR A 830 44.50 -2.10 -21.11
CA THR A 830 43.25 -2.10 -21.88
C THR A 830 42.33 -3.26 -21.48
N ILE A 831 41.02 -3.09 -21.65
CA ILE A 831 40.02 -4.15 -21.48
C ILE A 831 40.24 -5.27 -22.51
N GLY A 832 40.51 -6.49 -22.04
CA GLY A 832 40.69 -7.68 -22.87
C GLY A 832 39.53 -8.67 -22.75
N LYS A 833 38.95 -9.09 -23.88
CA LYS A 833 37.99 -10.21 -23.96
C LYS A 833 38.72 -11.55 -23.91
N THR A 834 38.27 -12.50 -23.10
CA THR A 834 38.78 -13.88 -23.11
C THR A 834 37.87 -14.80 -23.93
N LYS A 835 38.47 -15.64 -24.78
CA LYS A 835 37.77 -16.58 -25.67
C LYS A 835 37.36 -17.87 -24.94
N CYS A 836 36.23 -18.45 -25.31
CA CYS A 836 35.91 -19.85 -24.99
C CYS A 836 36.75 -20.82 -25.84
N SER A 837 37.02 -22.00 -25.27
CA SER A 837 37.63 -23.14 -25.96
C SER A 837 36.63 -24.28 -26.16
N GLU A 838 36.50 -24.71 -27.41
CA GLU A 838 35.98 -26.00 -27.89
C GLU A 838 36.74 -27.19 -27.21
N LEU A 839 36.27 -28.44 -27.08
CA LEU A 839 35.23 -29.35 -27.65
C LEU A 839 35.00 -30.51 -26.60
N PRO A 840 34.25 -31.64 -26.81
CA PRO A 840 33.57 -32.14 -28.00
C PRO A 840 32.08 -32.53 -27.86
N ARG A 841 31.43 -32.76 -29.01
CA ARG A 841 30.04 -33.22 -29.15
C ARG A 841 29.87 -34.72 -28.84
N GLY A 842 28.92 -35.05 -27.95
CA GLY A 842 28.37 -36.41 -27.76
C GLY A 842 27.03 -36.58 -28.50
N LYS A 843 26.79 -37.77 -29.06
CA LYS A 843 25.67 -38.06 -29.99
C LYS A 843 24.29 -38.14 -29.30
N SER A 844 23.26 -37.57 -29.93
CA SER A 844 21.85 -37.84 -29.63
C SER A 844 21.38 -39.15 -30.27
N PRO A 845 20.49 -39.91 -29.60
CA PRO A 845 19.54 -40.81 -30.27
C PRO A 845 18.15 -40.16 -30.41
N ARG A 846 17.42 -40.53 -31.47
CA ARG A 846 16.02 -40.14 -31.70
C ARG A 846 15.06 -41.07 -30.95
N GLY A 847 13.87 -40.55 -30.61
CA GLY A 847 12.62 -41.26 -30.93
C GLY A 847 11.74 -41.80 -29.80
N GLY A 848 10.76 -41.00 -29.38
CA GLY A 848 9.33 -41.38 -29.48
C GLY A 848 8.66 -42.20 -28.36
N LYS A 849 7.32 -42.04 -28.35
CA LYS A 849 6.26 -42.85 -27.69
C LYS A 849 5.97 -42.63 -26.18
N THR A 850 4.89 -41.87 -25.95
CA THR A 850 3.70 -42.25 -25.15
C THR A 850 3.88 -43.09 -23.88
N ASN A 851 3.43 -42.60 -22.71
CA ASN A 851 2.11 -42.99 -22.18
C ASN A 851 1.70 -42.39 -20.81
N ALA A 852 0.37 -42.33 -20.64
CA ALA A 852 -0.40 -42.49 -19.40
C ALA A 852 -0.16 -41.59 -18.17
N ARG A 853 -1.17 -40.75 -17.88
CA ARG A 853 -1.54 -40.36 -16.51
C ARG A 853 -1.73 -41.63 -15.65
N ARG A 854 -1.14 -41.66 -14.44
CA ARG A 854 -1.54 -42.61 -13.38
C ARG A 854 -2.48 -41.93 -12.40
N ALA A 855 -3.55 -42.63 -12.04
CA ALA A 855 -4.54 -42.19 -11.07
C ALA A 855 -4.00 -42.24 -9.63
N PRO A 856 -4.55 -41.44 -8.69
CA PRO A 856 -4.18 -41.52 -7.27
C PRO A 856 -4.78 -42.79 -6.60
N PRO A 857 -4.11 -43.35 -5.57
CA PRO A 857 -4.66 -44.43 -4.77
C PRO A 857 -5.73 -43.91 -3.78
N PRO A 858 -6.70 -44.75 -3.36
CA PRO A 858 -7.82 -44.34 -2.53
C PRO A 858 -7.46 -44.19 -1.05
N THR A 859 -8.23 -43.36 -0.36
CA THR A 859 -8.15 -43.11 1.09
C THR A 859 -8.92 -44.17 1.89
N GLY A 860 -8.35 -44.55 3.03
CA GLY A 860 -9.15 -44.99 4.19
C GLY A 860 -8.79 -46.34 4.80
N THR A 861 -8.20 -46.33 5.99
CA THR A 861 -8.77 -47.00 7.18
C THR A 861 -8.10 -46.49 8.47
N LYS A 862 -8.83 -46.53 9.59
CA LYS A 862 -8.41 -46.02 10.91
C LYS A 862 -7.49 -47.02 11.65
N PRO A 863 -6.70 -46.57 12.64
CA PRO A 863 -5.72 -47.42 13.33
C PRO A 863 -6.36 -48.38 14.36
N ALA A 864 -5.69 -49.51 14.57
CA ALA A 864 -5.95 -50.46 15.67
C ALA A 864 -4.73 -50.53 16.62
N ALA A 865 -4.96 -50.98 17.85
CA ALA A 865 -4.08 -50.71 18.99
C ALA A 865 -3.00 -51.78 19.26
N THR A 866 -1.91 -51.33 19.93
CA THR A 866 -1.10 -52.03 20.95
C THR A 866 -0.82 -53.55 20.81
N ASN A 867 0.47 -53.94 20.77
CA ASN A 867 1.15 -54.39 22.01
C ASN A 867 2.65 -54.77 21.89
N ASN A 868 3.35 -54.54 23.00
CA ASN A 868 4.46 -55.31 23.59
C ASN A 868 5.80 -55.63 22.85
N ARG A 869 6.86 -55.11 23.48
CA ARG A 869 8.11 -55.81 23.89
C ARG A 869 8.82 -56.73 22.87
N LYS A 870 10.00 -56.28 22.43
CA LYS A 870 11.26 -56.66 23.11
C LYS A 870 12.30 -55.54 22.99
#